data_AF-A0A9X1Y2S0-F1
#
_entry.id   AF-A0A9X1Y2S0-F1
#
_cell.length_a   1.000
_cell.length_b   1.000
_cell.length_c   1.000
_cell.angle_alpha   90.00
_cell.angle_beta   90.00
_cell.angle_gamma   90.00
#
_symmetry.space_group_name_H-M   'P 1'
#
loop_
_entity.id
_entity.type
_entity.pdbx_description
1 polymer ?
#
loop_
_entity_poly.entity_id
_entity_poly.type
_entity_poly.pdbx_seq_one_letter_code
_entity_poly.pdbx_strand_id
1 'polypeptide(L)'
;MAVNLTDIQREIRRFSEELIQRQEPDGTWRFCFENGITLDACIIILLRTLNQDREELIRQLHDRILAAQQPEGCWRWYHDDGEGHLSATVEAYYALLFSGYSRPEDEPLQRAKRYILERGGISQASSLLTKAILAATGQRAWPSSLSLIPIEILLLPESFPLNLYDFSGYSRVHLVPLLILAERNFRARSTRTPDLSELFVESQSVDDDRLIPSRESREPLEQIQSALGHLIGTPRRIRQAAVNKAEHYLLERIESDGTLYTYASCTVLMVFALLALGYEPQHPVIQHAVEGLSNMKFTVDGSGFGESGFDYVTIQNSPSTVWDTALISYALQEAGVPSSHSAVRRAAAYLRDRQHQRPGDWQIHNPGILPGGWGFSETNTFVPDVDDTTAALRALYPMHADDPATLDAWNRGLNWVWSMQNNNGGWPAFEKNTNKEMLTWLAIEGAKSAATDPSEADLTGRTLEYLGNFAKLGVRHDWVARGADWLLSHQQEDGSWYGRWGICYIYGTWAALTGFMAVGMPADHPAIVKGADWLGSIQNADGGWGESCRSDQVRRYVPLRASTSSQTAWALDALIAVHAQPTPEIERGVARLLDLLHEKGWPSTYPTGAGLPGYFYTHYHSYRYIWPLLALAHYVNKYGDGAP
;
A
#
# COMPACT_ATOMS: atom_id res chain seq x y z
N MET A 1 -11.06 1.12 -36.69
CA MET A 1 -12.49 1.51 -36.71
C MET A 1 -12.62 2.59 -35.65
N ALA A 2 -13.16 3.76 -35.99
CA ALA A 2 -13.36 4.83 -35.02
C ALA A 2 -14.28 4.33 -33.90
N VAL A 3 -13.91 4.60 -32.64
CA VAL A 3 -14.70 4.19 -31.47
C VAL A 3 -16.02 4.96 -31.45
N ASN A 4 -17.12 4.25 -31.24
CA ASN A 4 -18.44 4.86 -31.19
C ASN A 4 -18.67 5.57 -29.85
N LEU A 5 -18.72 6.91 -29.87
CA LEU A 5 -19.01 7.75 -28.69
C LEU A 5 -20.30 7.33 -27.96
N THR A 6 -21.29 6.81 -28.68
CA THR A 6 -22.55 6.33 -28.09
C THR A 6 -22.34 5.14 -27.15
N ASP A 7 -21.41 4.24 -27.50
CA ASP A 7 -21.11 3.06 -26.68
C ASP A 7 -20.31 3.47 -25.44
N ILE A 8 -19.36 4.40 -25.57
CA ILE A 8 -18.63 4.97 -24.43
C ILE A 8 -19.61 5.62 -23.44
N GLN A 9 -20.51 6.48 -23.93
CA GLN A 9 -21.50 7.13 -23.08
C GLN A 9 -22.47 6.15 -22.43
N ARG A 10 -22.77 5.02 -23.09
CA ARG A 10 -23.60 3.95 -22.50
C ARG A 10 -22.87 3.29 -21.31
N GLU A 11 -21.60 2.97 -21.46
CA GLU A 11 -20.79 2.38 -20.39
C GLU A 11 -20.58 3.36 -19.22
N ILE A 12 -20.32 4.64 -19.51
CA ILE A 12 -20.26 5.69 -18.47
C ILE A 12 -21.55 5.71 -17.64
N ARG A 13 -22.72 5.79 -18.30
CA ARG A 13 -24.01 5.81 -17.59
C ARG A 13 -24.22 4.54 -16.75
N ARG A 14 -23.92 3.36 -17.31
CA ARG A 14 -24.06 2.08 -16.61
C ARG A 14 -23.19 2.04 -15.35
N PHE A 15 -21.92 2.42 -15.45
CA PHE A 15 -21.01 2.47 -14.31
C PHE A 15 -21.44 3.50 -13.27
N SER A 16 -21.87 4.69 -13.69
CA SER A 16 -22.38 5.70 -12.77
C SER A 16 -23.60 5.21 -11.99
N GLU A 17 -24.57 4.60 -12.68
CA GLU A 17 -25.76 4.03 -12.05
C GLU A 17 -25.42 2.89 -11.09
N GLU A 18 -24.52 1.98 -11.49
CA GLU A 18 -24.06 0.88 -10.64
C GLU A 18 -23.38 1.40 -9.35
N LEU A 19 -22.46 2.35 -9.47
CA LEU A 19 -21.79 2.95 -8.33
C LEU A 19 -22.77 3.70 -7.43
N ILE A 20 -23.71 4.47 -7.99
CA ILE A 20 -24.75 5.15 -7.19
C ILE A 20 -25.59 4.14 -6.40
N GLN A 21 -25.93 2.99 -6.99
CA GLN A 21 -26.69 1.93 -6.32
C GLN A 21 -25.89 1.19 -5.25
N ARG A 22 -24.57 1.03 -5.44
CA ARG A 22 -23.65 0.40 -4.48
C ARG A 22 -23.28 1.29 -3.30
N GLN A 23 -23.62 2.59 -3.31
CA GLN A 23 -23.26 3.49 -2.22
C GLN A 23 -24.01 3.09 -0.93
N GLU A 24 -23.27 3.01 0.17
CA GLU A 24 -23.83 2.73 1.48
C GLU A 24 -24.64 3.93 2.03
N PRO A 25 -25.58 3.71 2.98
CA PRO A 25 -26.42 4.78 3.53
C PRO A 25 -25.64 5.95 4.15
N ASP A 26 -24.43 5.70 4.66
CA ASP A 26 -23.53 6.69 5.24
C ASP A 26 -22.77 7.53 4.20
N GLY A 27 -22.96 7.24 2.89
CA GLY A 27 -22.31 7.97 1.80
C GLY A 27 -21.02 7.36 1.30
N THR A 28 -20.61 6.21 1.85
CA THR A 28 -19.33 5.58 1.49
C THR A 28 -19.48 4.57 0.36
N TRP A 29 -18.34 4.26 -0.26
CA TRP A 29 -18.15 3.04 -1.02
C TRP A 29 -17.10 2.18 -0.31
N ARG A 30 -17.46 0.93 -0.06
CA ARG A 30 -16.59 -0.04 0.62
C ARG A 30 -16.28 -1.18 -0.35
N PHE A 31 -15.06 -1.19 -0.87
CA PHE A 31 -14.54 -2.28 -1.69
C PHE A 31 -13.45 -3.03 -0.93
N CYS A 32 -13.18 -4.27 -1.34
CA CYS A 32 -12.11 -5.03 -0.74
C CYS A 32 -10.76 -4.43 -1.12
N PHE A 33 -9.98 -4.06 -0.10
CA PHE A 33 -8.55 -3.83 -0.19
C PHE A 33 -7.83 -5.17 -0.05
N GLU A 34 -7.82 -5.96 -1.14
CA GLU A 34 -7.38 -7.34 -1.08
C GLU A 34 -5.86 -7.46 -1.12
N ASN A 35 -5.30 -8.06 -0.08
CA ASN A 35 -3.89 -8.42 0.00
C ASN A 35 -3.73 -9.94 -0.23
N GLY A 36 -2.47 -10.37 -0.41
CA GLY A 36 -2.16 -11.81 -0.42
C GLY A 36 -2.52 -12.50 0.90
N ILE A 37 -2.37 -13.82 0.95
CA ILE A 37 -2.77 -14.66 2.11
C ILE A 37 -1.99 -14.42 3.41
N THR A 38 -0.94 -13.58 3.37
CA THR A 38 -0.03 -13.33 4.49
C THR A 38 -0.75 -12.84 5.74
N LEU A 39 -1.71 -11.91 5.59
CA LEU A 39 -2.46 -11.40 6.73
C LEU A 39 -3.47 -12.41 7.25
N ASP A 40 -4.15 -13.13 6.37
CA ASP A 40 -5.05 -14.22 6.75
C ASP A 40 -4.28 -15.25 7.62
N ALA A 41 -3.07 -15.63 7.18
CA ALA A 41 -2.19 -16.53 7.91
C ALA A 41 -1.76 -15.97 9.28
N CYS A 42 -1.30 -14.70 9.33
CA CYS A 42 -0.90 -14.04 10.57
C CYS A 42 -2.04 -13.98 11.60
N ILE A 43 -3.27 -13.74 11.15
CA ILE A 43 -4.44 -13.64 12.03
C ILE A 43 -4.83 -15.01 12.59
N ILE A 44 -4.80 -16.08 11.80
CA ILE A 44 -5.00 -17.45 12.32
C ILE A 44 -3.97 -17.74 13.42
N ILE A 45 -2.69 -17.46 13.15
CA ILE A 45 -1.59 -17.71 14.09
C ILE A 45 -1.78 -16.90 15.39
N LEU A 46 -2.14 -15.62 15.28
CA LEU A 46 -2.38 -14.76 16.43
C LEU A 46 -3.56 -15.28 17.28
N LEU A 47 -4.72 -15.52 16.66
CA LEU A 47 -5.93 -15.97 17.35
C LEU A 47 -5.68 -17.30 18.08
N ARG A 48 -4.97 -18.23 17.44
CA ARG A 48 -4.60 -19.53 18.03
C ARG A 48 -3.60 -19.38 19.17
N THR A 49 -2.61 -18.50 19.04
CA THR A 49 -1.64 -18.19 20.11
C THR A 49 -2.34 -17.61 21.35
N LEU A 50 -3.31 -16.72 21.15
CA LEU A 50 -4.08 -16.09 22.22
C LEU A 50 -5.20 -16.98 22.78
N ASN A 51 -5.42 -18.18 22.23
CA ASN A 51 -6.55 -19.05 22.52
C ASN A 51 -7.93 -18.34 22.36
N GLN A 52 -8.08 -17.50 21.33
CA GLN A 52 -9.33 -16.78 21.06
C GLN A 52 -10.38 -17.68 20.42
N ASP A 53 -11.63 -17.54 20.87
CA ASP A 53 -12.78 -18.23 20.31
C ASP A 53 -13.35 -17.44 19.11
N ARG A 54 -12.80 -17.75 17.93
CA ARG A 54 -13.13 -17.13 16.63
C ARG A 54 -13.14 -18.19 15.53
N GLU A 55 -13.71 -19.37 15.82
CA GLU A 55 -13.63 -20.54 14.95
C GLU A 55 -14.17 -20.29 13.54
N GLU A 56 -15.27 -19.55 13.41
CA GLU A 56 -15.83 -19.20 12.10
C GLU A 56 -14.82 -18.43 11.23
N LEU A 57 -14.23 -17.38 11.78
CA LEU A 57 -13.22 -16.59 11.06
C LEU A 57 -11.99 -17.43 10.73
N ILE A 58 -11.48 -18.22 11.70
CA ILE A 58 -10.33 -19.10 11.48
C ILE A 58 -10.62 -20.09 10.35
N ARG A 59 -11.83 -20.65 10.31
CA ARG A 59 -12.25 -21.60 9.27
C ARG A 59 -12.33 -20.93 7.90
N GLN A 60 -12.93 -19.74 7.81
CA GLN A 60 -13.03 -18.99 6.56
C GLN A 60 -11.64 -18.62 6.00
N LEU A 61 -10.74 -18.12 6.86
CA LEU A 61 -9.37 -17.78 6.47
C LEU A 61 -8.57 -19.03 6.07
N HIS A 62 -8.73 -20.14 6.80
CA HIS A 62 -8.12 -21.43 6.43
C HIS A 62 -8.53 -21.85 5.02
N ASP A 63 -9.82 -21.73 4.68
CA ASP A 63 -10.35 -22.19 3.40
C ASP A 63 -9.88 -21.32 2.24
N ARG A 64 -9.80 -20.00 2.45
CA ARG A 64 -9.16 -19.09 1.51
C ARG A 64 -7.70 -19.45 1.28
N ILE A 65 -6.92 -19.66 2.34
CA ILE A 65 -5.50 -20.02 2.23
C ILE A 65 -5.36 -21.34 1.45
N LEU A 66 -6.12 -22.37 1.82
CA LEU A 66 -6.05 -23.67 1.16
C LEU A 66 -6.41 -23.58 -0.33
N ALA A 67 -7.47 -22.83 -0.67
CA ALA A 67 -7.92 -22.68 -2.04
C ALA A 67 -6.97 -21.85 -2.93
N ALA A 68 -6.14 -20.98 -2.34
CA ALA A 68 -5.13 -20.21 -3.06
C ALA A 68 -3.87 -21.02 -3.43
N GLN A 69 -3.74 -22.27 -2.95
CA GLN A 69 -2.57 -23.09 -3.21
C GLN A 69 -2.44 -23.43 -4.70
N GLN A 70 -1.23 -23.30 -5.23
CA GLN A 70 -0.92 -23.66 -6.60
C GLN A 70 -0.70 -25.18 -6.75
N PRO A 71 -0.84 -25.73 -7.98
CA PRO A 71 -0.58 -27.16 -8.24
C PRO A 71 0.81 -27.61 -7.78
N GLU A 72 1.82 -26.74 -7.86
CA GLU A 72 3.18 -27.02 -7.41
C GLU A 72 3.31 -27.15 -5.87
N GLY A 73 2.29 -26.72 -5.13
CA GLY A 73 2.27 -26.74 -3.66
C GLY A 73 2.63 -25.41 -3.00
N CYS A 74 3.01 -24.40 -3.78
CA CYS A 74 3.37 -23.07 -3.31
C CYS A 74 2.18 -22.10 -3.30
N TRP A 75 2.42 -20.93 -2.73
CA TRP A 75 1.56 -19.75 -2.88
C TRP A 75 2.30 -18.66 -3.62
N ARG A 76 1.55 -17.90 -4.42
CA ARG A 76 2.05 -16.76 -5.22
C ARG A 76 1.48 -15.47 -4.67
N TRP A 77 2.19 -14.37 -4.86
CA TRP A 77 1.63 -13.04 -4.57
C TRP A 77 0.84 -12.46 -5.74
N TYR A 78 1.17 -12.87 -6.96
CA TYR A 78 0.52 -12.43 -8.19
C TYR A 78 0.58 -13.54 -9.25
N HIS A 79 -0.27 -13.46 -10.28
CA HIS A 79 -0.53 -14.58 -11.19
C HIS A 79 0.72 -15.10 -11.92
N ASP A 80 1.51 -14.19 -12.49
CA ASP A 80 2.71 -14.49 -13.28
C ASP A 80 4.01 -14.65 -12.45
N ASP A 81 3.87 -14.81 -11.13
CA ASP A 81 4.95 -15.27 -10.25
C ASP A 81 5.20 -16.78 -10.46
N GLY A 82 5.85 -17.12 -11.57
CA GLY A 82 6.01 -18.50 -12.03
C GLY A 82 6.83 -19.40 -11.10
N GLU A 83 7.55 -18.82 -10.14
CA GLU A 83 8.38 -19.55 -9.20
C GLU A 83 7.67 -19.86 -7.88
N GLY A 84 6.62 -19.10 -7.55
CA GLY A 84 6.01 -19.10 -6.22
C GLY A 84 6.88 -18.39 -5.19
N HIS A 85 6.26 -18.04 -4.06
CA HIS A 85 6.91 -17.28 -3.01
C HIS A 85 7.14 -18.13 -1.76
N LEU A 86 8.40 -18.28 -1.34
CA LEU A 86 8.78 -19.12 -0.20
C LEU A 86 8.14 -18.62 1.09
N SER A 87 8.26 -17.32 1.40
CA SER A 87 7.74 -16.80 2.67
C SER A 87 6.22 -16.96 2.77
N ALA A 88 5.49 -16.72 1.67
CA ALA A 88 4.04 -16.93 1.62
C ALA A 88 3.67 -18.40 1.81
N THR A 89 4.46 -19.31 1.24
CA THR A 89 4.26 -20.75 1.39
C THR A 89 4.52 -21.23 2.81
N VAL A 90 5.54 -20.68 3.49
CA VAL A 90 5.82 -20.97 4.91
C VAL A 90 4.70 -20.45 5.81
N GLU A 91 4.21 -19.23 5.56
CA GLU A 91 3.07 -18.65 6.28
C GLU A 91 1.81 -19.49 6.12
N ALA A 92 1.47 -19.86 4.87
CA ALA A 92 0.32 -20.69 4.56
C ALA A 92 0.43 -22.07 5.23
N TYR A 93 1.55 -22.77 5.07
CA TYR A 93 1.79 -24.06 5.71
C TYR A 93 1.59 -23.97 7.24
N TYR A 94 2.20 -22.95 7.86
CA TYR A 94 2.12 -22.78 9.30
C TYR A 94 0.69 -22.47 9.76
N ALA A 95 0.01 -21.54 9.10
CA ALA A 95 -1.35 -21.17 9.44
C ALA A 95 -2.36 -22.31 9.22
N LEU A 96 -2.22 -23.08 8.14
CA LEU A 96 -3.07 -24.25 7.87
C LEU A 96 -2.96 -25.28 9.01
N LEU A 97 -1.74 -25.61 9.45
CA LEU A 97 -1.55 -26.49 10.61
C LEU A 97 -2.07 -25.87 11.91
N PHE A 98 -1.72 -24.61 12.18
CA PHE A 98 -2.07 -23.96 13.45
C PHE A 98 -3.58 -23.70 13.55
N SER A 99 -4.28 -23.62 12.42
CA SER A 99 -5.75 -23.54 12.39
C SER A 99 -6.41 -24.74 13.09
N GLY A 100 -5.77 -25.91 13.12
CA GLY A 100 -6.32 -27.16 13.62
C GLY A 100 -7.24 -27.90 12.64
N TYR A 101 -7.44 -27.35 11.43
CA TYR A 101 -8.28 -27.94 10.39
C TYR A 101 -7.52 -28.73 9.33
N SER A 102 -6.20 -28.52 9.23
CA SER A 102 -5.29 -29.32 8.40
C SER A 102 -4.36 -30.16 9.27
N ARG A 103 -3.89 -31.29 8.73
CA ARG A 103 -2.92 -32.20 9.34
C ARG A 103 -1.66 -32.27 8.49
N PRO A 104 -0.49 -32.58 9.09
CA PRO A 104 0.76 -32.71 8.34
C PRO A 104 0.66 -33.69 7.18
N GLU A 105 -0.10 -34.79 7.33
CA GLU A 105 -0.25 -35.85 6.33
C GLU A 105 -1.18 -35.48 5.15
N ASP A 106 -1.91 -34.37 5.25
CA ASP A 106 -2.82 -33.94 4.19
C ASP A 106 -2.03 -33.61 2.92
N GLU A 107 -2.55 -34.04 1.76
CA GLU A 107 -1.87 -33.89 0.46
C GLU A 107 -1.42 -32.44 0.17
N PRO A 108 -2.26 -31.40 0.39
CA PRO A 108 -1.84 -30.00 0.26
C PRO A 108 -0.62 -29.63 1.10
N LEU A 109 -0.55 -30.12 2.35
CA LEU A 109 0.54 -29.82 3.28
C LEU A 109 1.81 -30.56 2.83
N GLN A 110 1.70 -31.79 2.34
CA GLN A 110 2.84 -32.53 1.79
C GLN A 110 3.44 -31.85 0.55
N ARG A 111 2.61 -31.29 -0.36
CA ARG A 111 3.14 -30.52 -1.50
C ARG A 111 3.87 -29.26 -1.04
N ALA A 112 3.27 -28.51 -0.11
CA ALA A 112 3.86 -27.30 0.45
C ALA A 112 5.18 -27.57 1.16
N LYS A 113 5.25 -28.62 1.98
CA LYS A 113 6.47 -29.10 2.63
C LYS A 113 7.58 -29.40 1.62
N ARG A 114 7.27 -30.16 0.56
CA ARG A 114 8.24 -30.47 -0.50
C ARG A 114 8.77 -29.19 -1.14
N TYR A 115 7.89 -28.26 -1.51
CA TYR A 115 8.29 -26.97 -2.08
C TYR A 115 9.23 -26.19 -1.15
N ILE A 116 8.90 -26.10 0.15
CA ILE A 116 9.71 -25.41 1.16
C ILE A 116 11.12 -26.04 1.24
N LEU A 117 11.20 -27.37 1.31
CA LEU A 117 12.48 -28.09 1.41
C LEU A 117 13.32 -27.96 0.13
N GLU A 118 12.72 -28.03 -1.06
CA GLU A 118 13.39 -27.83 -2.35
C GLU A 118 13.98 -26.42 -2.49
N ARG A 119 13.42 -25.43 -1.79
CA ARG A 119 13.91 -24.04 -1.72
C ARG A 119 14.89 -23.79 -0.56
N GLY A 120 15.37 -24.85 0.11
CA GLY A 120 16.37 -24.74 1.17
C GLY A 120 15.80 -24.60 2.59
N GLY A 121 14.49 -24.79 2.77
CA GLY A 121 13.82 -24.78 4.06
C GLY A 121 13.41 -23.39 4.57
N ILE A 122 12.81 -23.35 5.77
CA ILE A 122 12.27 -22.12 6.37
C ILE A 122 13.32 -21.03 6.56
N SER A 123 14.59 -21.39 6.77
CA SER A 123 15.69 -20.43 6.96
C SER A 123 15.89 -19.49 5.78
N GLN A 124 15.44 -19.87 4.57
CA GLN A 124 15.55 -19.08 3.35
C GLN A 124 14.36 -18.11 3.16
N ALA A 125 13.37 -18.11 4.05
CA ALA A 125 12.28 -17.14 4.00
C ALA A 125 12.84 -15.71 4.13
N SER A 126 12.40 -14.83 3.24
CA SER A 126 12.88 -13.47 3.04
C SER A 126 12.09 -12.45 3.88
N SER A 127 10.77 -12.58 3.96
CA SER A 127 9.93 -11.61 4.66
C SER A 127 10.27 -11.47 6.16
N LEU A 128 10.57 -10.23 6.59
CA LEU A 128 10.82 -9.90 8.00
C LEU A 128 9.61 -10.22 8.87
N LEU A 129 8.39 -10.00 8.36
CA LEU A 129 7.16 -10.35 9.07
C LEU A 129 7.08 -11.87 9.31
N THR A 130 7.35 -12.69 8.29
CA THR A 130 7.40 -14.15 8.43
C THR A 130 8.42 -14.56 9.48
N LYS A 131 9.64 -14.02 9.38
CA LYS A 131 10.74 -14.27 10.31
C LYS A 131 10.36 -13.90 11.75
N ALA A 132 9.66 -12.79 11.94
CA ALA A 132 9.20 -12.30 13.23
C ALA A 132 8.08 -13.16 13.83
N ILE A 133 7.07 -13.56 13.04
CA ILE A 133 5.98 -14.44 13.50
C ILE A 133 6.53 -15.81 13.89
N LEU A 134 7.45 -16.37 13.11
CA LEU A 134 8.13 -17.63 13.45
C LEU A 134 8.97 -17.50 14.73
N ALA A 135 9.66 -16.38 14.94
CA ALA A 135 10.42 -16.14 16.17
C ALA A 135 9.51 -15.95 17.40
N ALA A 136 8.46 -15.14 17.26
CA ALA A 136 7.46 -14.86 18.31
C ALA A 136 6.70 -16.12 18.73
N THR A 137 6.52 -17.09 17.84
CA THR A 137 5.93 -18.41 18.14
C THR A 137 6.98 -19.48 18.47
N GLY A 138 8.25 -19.06 18.58
CA GLY A 138 9.38 -19.86 19.01
C GLY A 138 9.93 -20.84 17.97
N GLN A 139 9.47 -20.85 16.72
CA GLN A 139 9.93 -21.76 15.66
C GLN A 139 11.38 -21.50 15.23
N ARG A 140 11.85 -20.26 15.33
CA ARG A 140 13.24 -19.87 15.05
C ARG A 140 13.77 -18.88 16.09
N ALA A 141 15.06 -18.57 16.03
CA ALA A 141 15.63 -17.44 16.77
C ALA A 141 15.22 -16.09 16.14
N TRP A 142 15.21 -15.03 16.95
CA TRP A 142 14.99 -13.67 16.45
C TRP A 142 16.08 -13.28 15.43
N PRO A 143 15.73 -12.61 14.31
CA PRO A 143 16.70 -12.14 13.33
C PRO A 143 17.82 -11.32 13.97
N SER A 144 19.07 -11.64 13.65
CA SER A 144 20.23 -10.89 14.16
C SER A 144 20.30 -9.46 13.59
N SER A 145 19.69 -9.23 12.43
CA SER A 145 19.53 -7.90 11.82
C SER A 145 18.74 -6.92 12.71
N LEU A 146 17.78 -7.40 13.50
CA LEU A 146 17.05 -6.56 14.46
C LEU A 146 17.94 -6.14 15.63
N SER A 147 18.89 -6.99 16.05
CA SER A 147 19.86 -6.67 17.10
C SER A 147 20.82 -5.55 16.71
N LEU A 148 20.89 -5.16 15.42
CA LEU A 148 21.68 -4.03 14.95
C LEU A 148 21.07 -2.67 15.33
N ILE A 149 19.76 -2.63 15.64
CA ILE A 149 19.07 -1.44 16.10
C ILE A 149 18.73 -1.63 17.59
N PRO A 150 19.47 -0.98 18.52
CA PRO A 150 19.16 -1.10 19.93
C PRO A 150 17.86 -0.35 20.24
N ILE A 151 17.06 -0.89 21.16
CA ILE A 151 15.80 -0.26 21.57
C ILE A 151 16.01 1.15 22.16
N GLU A 152 17.21 1.43 22.68
CA GLU A 152 17.64 2.75 23.14
C GLU A 152 17.56 3.85 22.07
N ILE A 153 17.42 3.52 20.77
CA ILE A 153 17.14 4.50 19.71
C ILE A 153 15.91 5.36 20.02
N LEU A 154 14.92 4.84 20.77
CA LEU A 154 13.76 5.61 21.17
C LEU A 154 14.08 6.76 22.12
N LEU A 155 15.19 6.69 22.85
CA LEU A 155 15.62 7.73 23.78
C LEU A 155 16.44 8.82 23.08
N LEU A 156 16.88 8.61 21.84
CA LEU A 156 17.67 9.59 21.12
C LEU A 156 16.81 10.82 20.75
N PRO A 157 17.35 12.04 20.91
CA PRO A 157 16.66 13.25 20.48
C PRO A 157 16.63 13.35 18.95
N GLU A 158 15.67 14.10 18.42
CA GLU A 158 15.53 14.39 16.97
C GLU A 158 16.76 15.08 16.36
N SER A 159 17.55 15.78 17.18
CA SER A 159 18.81 16.40 16.74
C SER A 159 19.95 15.41 16.51
N PHE A 160 19.79 14.14 16.89
CA PHE A 160 20.80 13.12 16.68
C PHE A 160 20.84 12.71 15.19
N PRO A 161 22.04 12.43 14.60
CA PRO A 161 22.17 12.13 13.17
C PRO A 161 21.29 10.99 12.67
N LEU A 162 21.01 10.01 13.54
CA LEU A 162 20.07 8.92 13.32
C LEU A 162 19.15 8.78 14.53
N ASN A 163 17.87 9.07 14.36
CA ASN A 163 16.87 8.92 15.40
C ASN A 163 15.64 8.16 14.87
N LEU A 164 14.71 7.81 15.76
CA LEU A 164 13.53 7.04 15.39
C LEU A 164 12.69 7.71 14.29
N TYR A 165 12.52 9.03 14.34
CA TYR A 165 11.67 9.79 13.40
C TYR A 165 12.31 10.00 12.03
N ASP A 166 13.57 9.58 11.85
CA ASP A 166 14.16 9.48 10.52
C ASP A 166 13.58 8.32 9.71
N PHE A 167 13.05 7.29 10.39
CA PHE A 167 12.30 6.22 9.74
C PHE A 167 10.89 6.71 9.44
N SER A 168 10.31 6.28 8.32
CA SER A 168 8.91 6.58 7.97
C SER A 168 7.94 6.09 9.05
N GLY A 169 6.81 6.78 9.20
CA GLY A 169 5.78 6.43 10.20
C GLY A 169 5.30 4.99 10.11
N TYR A 170 5.08 4.48 8.90
CA TYR A 170 4.71 3.08 8.71
C TYR A 170 5.85 2.12 9.06
N SER A 171 7.12 2.49 8.87
CA SER A 171 8.25 1.70 9.39
C SER A 171 8.34 1.72 10.91
N ARG A 172 8.16 2.89 11.56
CA ARG A 172 8.29 3.01 13.02
C ARG A 172 7.30 2.11 13.75
N VAL A 173 6.04 2.09 13.33
CA VAL A 173 5.01 1.26 13.98
C VAL A 173 5.22 -0.24 13.79
N HIS A 174 5.99 -0.67 12.79
CA HIS A 174 6.43 -2.07 12.65
C HIS A 174 7.73 -2.34 13.42
N LEU A 175 8.67 -1.40 13.42
CA LEU A 175 9.97 -1.55 14.05
C LEU A 175 9.88 -1.57 15.58
N VAL A 176 9.15 -0.65 16.20
CA VAL A 176 9.03 -0.57 17.66
C VAL A 176 8.56 -1.87 18.31
N PRO A 177 7.49 -2.55 17.87
CA PRO A 177 7.09 -3.82 18.46
C PRO A 177 8.13 -4.93 18.19
N LEU A 178 8.78 -4.94 17.01
CA LEU A 178 9.87 -5.89 16.72
C LEU A 178 11.06 -5.71 17.66
N LEU A 179 11.44 -4.47 17.99
CA LEU A 179 12.52 -4.17 18.93
C LEU A 179 12.18 -4.65 20.35
N ILE A 180 10.95 -4.43 20.81
CA ILE A 180 10.48 -4.97 22.11
C ILE A 180 10.60 -6.49 22.11
N LEU A 181 10.09 -7.15 21.08
CA LEU A 181 10.05 -8.60 20.97
C LEU A 181 11.46 -9.21 20.94
N ALA A 182 12.36 -8.63 20.15
CA ALA A 182 13.75 -9.05 20.06
C ALA A 182 14.51 -8.82 21.38
N GLU A 183 14.38 -7.65 22.01
CA GLU A 183 15.01 -7.35 23.31
C GLU A 183 14.56 -8.32 24.41
N ARG A 184 13.27 -8.69 24.40
CA ARG A 184 12.73 -9.67 25.35
C ARG A 184 13.02 -11.13 24.95
N ASN A 185 13.60 -11.37 23.78
CA ASN A 185 13.74 -12.70 23.15
C ASN A 185 12.42 -13.49 23.26
N PHE A 186 11.30 -12.82 22.95
CA PHE A 186 9.97 -13.33 23.25
C PHE A 186 9.62 -14.57 22.43
N ARG A 187 8.99 -15.55 23.08
CA ARG A 187 8.52 -16.79 22.45
C ARG A 187 7.24 -17.27 23.14
N ALA A 188 6.12 -17.28 22.43
CA ALA A 188 4.85 -17.82 22.85
C ALA A 188 4.62 -19.19 22.18
N ARG A 189 4.78 -20.26 22.95
CA ARG A 189 4.41 -21.62 22.53
C ARG A 189 3.30 -22.16 23.41
N SER A 190 2.35 -22.85 22.81
CA SER A 190 1.31 -23.62 23.48
C SER A 190 1.39 -25.08 23.04
N THR A 191 0.66 -25.97 23.70
CA THR A 191 0.50 -27.37 23.25
C THR A 191 -0.15 -27.50 21.87
N ARG A 192 -0.82 -26.44 21.40
CA ARG A 192 -1.44 -26.38 20.07
C ARG A 192 -0.52 -25.82 19.00
N THR A 193 0.64 -25.28 19.37
CA THR A 193 1.59 -24.71 18.42
C THR A 193 2.21 -25.84 17.60
N PRO A 194 2.03 -25.88 16.26
CA PRO A 194 2.64 -26.88 15.40
C PRO A 194 4.16 -26.91 15.53
N ASP A 195 4.76 -28.09 15.37
CA ASP A 195 6.21 -28.23 15.23
C ASP A 195 6.60 -28.14 13.76
N LEU A 196 7.46 -27.17 13.42
CA LEU A 196 7.98 -26.96 12.07
C LEU A 196 9.44 -27.44 11.93
N SER A 197 9.98 -28.15 12.93
CA SER A 197 11.37 -28.60 12.97
C SER A 197 11.81 -29.36 11.71
N GLU A 198 10.90 -30.14 11.12
CA GLU A 198 11.12 -30.91 9.89
C GLU A 198 11.31 -30.06 8.61
N LEU A 199 11.03 -28.77 8.67
CA LEU A 199 11.19 -27.83 7.55
C LEU A 199 12.54 -27.09 7.58
N PHE A 200 13.39 -27.38 8.56
CA PHE A 200 14.76 -26.91 8.62
C PHE A 200 15.72 -27.92 7.97
N VAL A 201 16.64 -27.44 7.14
CA VAL A 201 17.66 -28.27 6.49
C VAL A 201 18.97 -28.19 7.30
N GLU A 202 19.45 -29.32 7.83
CA GLU A 202 20.57 -29.43 8.80
C GLU A 202 21.92 -28.85 8.34
N SER A 203 22.13 -28.65 7.04
CA SER A 203 23.41 -28.16 6.50
C SER A 203 23.64 -26.65 6.63
N GLN A 204 22.68 -25.91 7.20
CA GLN A 204 22.79 -24.47 7.41
C GLN A 204 22.60 -24.16 8.90
N SER A 205 23.72 -23.99 9.60
CA SER A 205 23.74 -23.51 10.98
C SER A 205 22.84 -22.29 11.16
N VAL A 206 22.19 -22.22 12.32
CA VAL A 206 21.16 -21.29 12.81
C VAL A 206 21.51 -19.78 12.76
N ASP A 207 22.58 -19.40 12.05
CA ASP A 207 23.26 -18.10 12.14
C ASP A 207 23.39 -17.35 10.78
N ASP A 208 22.62 -17.74 9.76
CA ASP A 208 22.80 -17.24 8.39
C ASP A 208 21.98 -15.97 8.03
N ASP A 209 21.57 -15.16 9.01
CA ASP A 209 21.16 -13.76 8.75
C ASP A 209 22.38 -12.85 8.44
N ARG A 210 23.45 -13.42 7.84
CA ARG A 210 24.56 -12.65 7.27
C ARG A 210 24.13 -12.06 5.94
N LEU A 211 23.21 -11.09 5.98
CA LEU A 211 23.20 -10.03 4.98
C LEU A 211 24.53 -9.29 5.14
N ILE A 212 25.54 -9.72 4.39
CA ILE A 212 26.82 -9.01 4.31
C ILE A 212 26.48 -7.65 3.69
N PRO A 213 26.64 -6.53 4.41
CA PRO A 213 26.41 -5.23 3.83
C PRO A 213 27.30 -5.09 2.59
N SER A 214 26.76 -4.48 1.53
CA SER A 214 27.54 -4.15 0.34
C SER A 214 28.84 -3.46 0.75
N ARG A 215 29.91 -3.61 -0.06
CA ARG A 215 31.24 -3.05 0.28
C ARG A 215 31.20 -1.53 0.55
N GLU A 216 30.19 -0.84 0.03
CA GLU A 216 29.90 0.59 0.18
C GLU A 216 29.14 0.95 1.47
N SER A 217 28.44 0.02 2.11
CA SER A 217 27.61 0.25 3.33
C SER A 217 28.30 -0.17 4.64
N ARG A 218 29.49 -0.79 4.58
CA ARG A 218 30.20 -1.30 5.76
C ARG A 218 30.70 -0.19 6.68
N GLU A 219 31.38 0.85 6.16
CA GLU A 219 31.93 1.91 7.02
C GLU A 219 30.85 2.75 7.73
N PRO A 220 29.73 3.14 7.08
CA PRO A 220 28.66 3.85 7.79
C PRO A 220 27.90 2.97 8.78
N LEU A 221 27.67 1.69 8.46
CA LEU A 221 27.08 0.74 9.42
C LEU A 221 28.00 0.51 10.61
N GLU A 222 29.31 0.42 10.41
CA GLU A 222 30.28 0.32 11.51
C GLU A 222 30.30 1.61 12.35
N GLN A 223 30.11 2.80 11.75
CA GLN A 223 29.96 4.05 12.49
C GLN A 223 28.64 4.13 13.27
N ILE A 224 27.52 3.70 12.67
CA ILE A 224 26.22 3.59 13.33
C ILE A 224 26.30 2.55 14.45
N GLN A 225 26.85 1.36 14.20
CA GLN A 225 27.04 0.30 15.18
C GLN A 225 28.08 0.66 16.24
N SER A 226 29.06 1.51 15.95
CA SER A 226 30.00 2.06 16.95
C SER A 226 29.32 3.11 17.82
N ALA A 227 28.54 4.03 17.22
CA ALA A 227 27.74 5.03 17.93
C ALA A 227 26.66 4.39 18.80
N LEU A 228 25.96 3.39 18.27
CA LEU A 228 24.98 2.55 18.98
C LEU A 228 25.69 1.56 19.91
N GLY A 229 26.93 1.17 19.60
CA GLY A 229 27.81 0.32 20.41
C GLY A 229 28.25 0.99 21.70
N HIS A 230 28.30 2.32 21.74
CA HIS A 230 28.41 3.09 22.98
C HIS A 230 27.14 3.01 23.86
N LEU A 231 26.00 2.58 23.30
CA LEU A 231 24.79 2.22 24.06
C LEU A 231 24.83 0.74 24.50
N ILE A 232 25.70 -0.10 23.94
CA ILE A 232 25.88 -1.50 24.36
C ILE A 232 26.66 -1.51 25.70
N GLY A 233 25.96 -1.79 26.79
CA GLY A 233 26.47 -1.64 28.17
C GLY A 233 25.74 -0.56 28.97
N THR A 234 24.70 0.05 28.40
CA THR A 234 23.77 0.92 29.12
C THR A 234 23.29 0.27 30.43
N PRO A 235 23.26 1.02 31.54
CA PRO A 235 22.67 0.53 32.78
C PRO A 235 21.26 0.00 32.51
N ARG A 236 20.89 -1.14 33.13
CA ARG A 236 19.55 -1.76 33.02
C ARG A 236 18.39 -0.75 33.10
N ARG A 237 18.58 0.36 33.82
CA ARG A 237 17.64 1.47 33.94
C ARG A 237 17.38 2.20 32.62
N ILE A 238 18.41 2.50 31.82
CA ILE A 238 18.26 3.17 30.52
C ILE A 238 17.51 2.26 29.57
N ARG A 239 17.87 0.97 29.54
CA ARG A 239 17.18 0.01 28.70
C ARG A 239 15.72 -0.15 29.08
N GLN A 240 15.41 -0.24 30.38
CA GLN A 240 14.03 -0.28 30.83
C GLN A 240 13.29 1.03 30.51
N ALA A 241 13.94 2.19 30.56
CA ALA A 241 13.34 3.45 30.12
C ALA A 241 13.03 3.46 28.62
N ALA A 242 13.91 2.88 27.78
CA ALA A 242 13.67 2.72 26.36
C ALA A 242 12.49 1.77 26.08
N VAL A 243 12.41 0.63 26.78
CA VAL A 243 11.27 -0.28 26.69
C VAL A 243 9.98 0.41 27.12
N ASN A 244 9.99 1.17 28.22
CA ASN A 244 8.81 1.92 28.66
C ASN A 244 8.41 2.95 27.59
N LYS A 245 9.37 3.67 27.00
CA LYS A 245 9.08 4.61 25.90
C LYS A 245 8.52 3.90 24.66
N ALA A 246 8.98 2.68 24.38
CA ALA A 246 8.46 1.84 23.30
C ALA A 246 7.01 1.45 23.53
N GLU A 247 6.70 1.02 24.75
CA GLU A 247 5.32 0.70 25.16
C GLU A 247 4.40 1.91 25.03
N HIS A 248 4.80 3.07 25.56
CA HIS A 248 4.01 4.31 25.43
C HIS A 248 3.85 4.71 23.97
N TYR A 249 4.91 4.61 23.15
CA TYR A 249 4.85 4.90 21.72
C TYR A 249 3.76 4.10 21.01
N LEU A 250 3.64 2.80 21.33
CA LEU A 250 2.59 1.92 20.81
C LEU A 250 1.21 2.34 21.30
N LEU A 251 1.03 2.45 22.61
CA LEU A 251 -0.28 2.72 23.23
C LEU A 251 -0.87 4.07 22.81
N GLU A 252 -0.03 5.09 22.63
CA GLU A 252 -0.44 6.43 22.20
C GLU A 252 -0.92 6.48 20.73
N ARG A 253 -0.65 5.44 19.95
CA ARG A 253 -0.93 5.35 18.50
C ARG A 253 -1.97 4.30 18.14
N ILE A 254 -2.63 3.74 19.15
CA ILE A 254 -3.80 2.87 18.98
C ILE A 254 -4.99 3.74 18.54
N GLU A 255 -5.57 3.39 17.41
CA GLU A 255 -6.77 4.00 16.88
C GLU A 255 -8.01 3.56 17.66
N SER A 256 -9.12 4.25 17.42
CA SER A 256 -10.36 4.01 18.18
C SER A 256 -10.96 2.61 18.01
N ASP A 257 -10.54 1.86 16.98
CA ASP A 257 -10.92 0.46 16.74
C ASP A 257 -9.97 -0.57 17.38
N GLY A 258 -8.96 -0.11 18.12
CA GLY A 258 -7.97 -0.95 18.78
C GLY A 258 -6.75 -1.30 17.90
N THR A 259 -6.72 -0.89 16.64
CA THR A 259 -5.60 -1.18 15.74
C THR A 259 -4.49 -0.12 15.84
N LEU A 260 -3.26 -0.52 15.60
CA LEU A 260 -2.11 0.38 15.56
C LEU A 260 -2.02 1.02 14.17
N TYR A 261 -2.22 2.33 14.06
CA TYR A 261 -2.19 3.05 12.77
C TYR A 261 -3.09 2.45 11.69
N THR A 262 -4.18 1.77 12.04
CA THR A 262 -5.08 1.08 11.09
C THR A 262 -4.43 -0.03 10.25
N TYR A 263 -3.24 -0.50 10.61
CA TYR A 263 -2.56 -1.59 9.90
C TYR A 263 -2.69 -2.91 10.66
N ALA A 264 -3.24 -3.93 10.00
CA ALA A 264 -3.35 -5.28 10.57
C ALA A 264 -1.97 -5.87 10.90
N SER A 265 -0.99 -5.71 10.01
CA SER A 265 0.36 -6.26 10.18
C SER A 265 1.06 -5.76 11.44
N CYS A 266 1.09 -4.44 11.69
CA CYS A 266 1.73 -3.92 12.89
C CYS A 266 0.88 -4.10 14.15
N THR A 267 -0.45 -4.18 14.03
CA THR A 267 -1.33 -4.52 15.14
C THR A 267 -1.06 -5.95 15.65
N VAL A 268 -0.84 -6.91 14.75
CA VAL A 268 -0.42 -8.28 15.12
C VAL A 268 0.90 -8.24 15.91
N LEU A 269 1.89 -7.51 15.42
CA LEU A 269 3.19 -7.35 16.11
C LEU A 269 3.04 -6.64 17.46
N MET A 270 2.20 -5.61 17.54
CA MET A 270 1.87 -4.90 18.76
C MET A 270 1.30 -5.85 19.81
N VAL A 271 0.34 -6.71 19.44
CA VAL A 271 -0.24 -7.67 20.39
C VAL A 271 0.83 -8.60 20.95
N PHE A 272 1.70 -9.17 20.10
CA PHE A 272 2.82 -9.97 20.58
C PHE A 272 3.77 -9.17 21.47
N ALA A 273 4.05 -7.91 21.14
CA ALA A 273 4.92 -7.04 21.95
C ALA A 273 4.30 -6.77 23.33
N LEU A 274 2.98 -6.56 23.42
CA LEU A 274 2.28 -6.40 24.70
C LEU A 274 2.37 -7.68 25.55
N LEU A 275 2.21 -8.86 24.95
CA LEU A 275 2.45 -10.13 25.65
C LEU A 275 3.89 -10.22 26.17
N ALA A 276 4.88 -9.78 25.38
CA ALA A 276 6.28 -9.75 25.78
C ALA A 276 6.57 -8.78 26.93
N LEU A 277 5.73 -7.76 27.12
CA LEU A 277 5.77 -6.83 28.24
C LEU A 277 4.99 -7.34 29.47
N GLY A 278 4.35 -8.51 29.39
CA GLY A 278 3.62 -9.15 30.49
C GLY A 278 2.13 -8.81 30.54
N TYR A 279 1.56 -8.27 29.46
CA TYR A 279 0.11 -8.13 29.36
C TYR A 279 -0.51 -9.51 29.21
N GLU A 280 -1.56 -9.78 29.98
CA GLU A 280 -2.34 -11.01 29.84
C GLU A 280 -3.12 -11.02 28.52
N PRO A 281 -3.34 -12.17 27.86
CA PRO A 281 -4.12 -12.24 26.62
C PRO A 281 -5.50 -11.59 26.71
N GLN A 282 -6.15 -11.63 27.88
CA GLN A 282 -7.46 -11.03 28.15
C GLN A 282 -7.40 -9.54 28.49
N HIS A 283 -6.23 -8.90 28.46
CA HIS A 283 -6.11 -7.47 28.73
C HIS A 283 -6.98 -6.65 27.76
N PRO A 284 -7.73 -5.62 28.21
CA PRO A 284 -8.67 -4.89 27.36
C PRO A 284 -8.06 -4.34 26.07
N VAL A 285 -6.82 -3.84 26.12
CA VAL A 285 -6.10 -3.35 24.92
C VAL A 285 -5.88 -4.46 23.89
N ILE A 286 -5.51 -5.67 24.33
CA ILE A 286 -5.31 -6.81 23.42
C ILE A 286 -6.65 -7.29 22.87
N GLN A 287 -7.69 -7.37 23.71
CA GLN A 287 -9.02 -7.78 23.26
C GLN A 287 -9.60 -6.80 22.23
N HIS A 288 -9.43 -5.50 22.45
CA HIS A 288 -9.86 -4.48 21.51
C HIS A 288 -9.07 -4.57 20.19
N ALA A 289 -7.76 -4.78 20.25
CA ALA A 289 -6.95 -5.01 19.05
C ALA A 289 -7.40 -6.25 18.25
N VAL A 290 -7.72 -7.36 18.94
CA VAL A 290 -8.27 -8.57 18.31
C VAL A 290 -9.62 -8.30 17.65
N GLU A 291 -10.48 -7.49 18.28
CA GLU A 291 -11.77 -7.08 17.71
C GLU A 291 -11.57 -6.20 16.47
N GLY A 292 -10.72 -5.17 16.54
CA GLY A 292 -10.35 -4.33 15.40
C GLY A 292 -9.82 -5.15 14.22
N LEU A 293 -8.87 -6.05 14.47
CA LEU A 293 -8.34 -6.97 13.46
C LEU A 293 -9.43 -7.88 12.86
N SER A 294 -10.36 -8.36 13.68
CA SER A 294 -11.49 -9.19 13.21
C SER A 294 -12.46 -8.39 12.34
N ASN A 295 -12.63 -7.10 12.64
CA ASN A 295 -13.51 -6.19 11.91
C ASN A 295 -12.91 -5.69 10.59
N MET A 296 -11.60 -5.85 10.39
CA MET A 296 -10.95 -5.63 9.09
C MET A 296 -11.27 -6.72 8.05
N LYS A 297 -12.05 -7.73 8.42
CA LYS A 297 -12.51 -8.76 7.49
C LYS A 297 -13.39 -8.19 6.38
N PHE A 298 -13.23 -8.69 5.17
CA PHE A 298 -14.10 -8.41 4.04
C PHE A 298 -14.57 -9.72 3.40
N THR A 299 -15.85 -9.78 3.01
CA THR A 299 -16.40 -10.93 2.26
C THR A 299 -16.40 -10.56 0.79
N VAL A 300 -15.57 -11.24 0.01
CA VAL A 300 -15.49 -11.07 -1.44
C VAL A 300 -16.49 -11.99 -2.11
N ASP A 301 -17.32 -11.43 -2.97
CA ASP A 301 -18.23 -12.17 -3.85
C ASP A 301 -17.45 -12.83 -5.00
N GLY A 302 -17.36 -14.15 -4.97
CA GLY A 302 -16.64 -14.94 -5.96
C GLY A 302 -17.42 -15.19 -7.25
N SER A 303 -18.72 -14.90 -7.27
CA SER A 303 -19.55 -14.97 -8.49
C SER A 303 -19.29 -13.80 -9.45
N GLY A 304 -18.55 -12.79 -8.98
CA GLY A 304 -18.10 -11.62 -9.72
C GLY A 304 -17.16 -11.94 -10.88
N PHE A 305 -16.17 -11.10 -11.11
CA PHE A 305 -15.22 -11.27 -12.23
C PHE A 305 -13.92 -11.99 -11.85
N GLY A 306 -13.80 -12.41 -10.58
CA GLY A 306 -12.58 -13.02 -10.07
C GLY A 306 -12.36 -14.48 -10.43
N GLU A 307 -11.12 -14.95 -10.23
CA GLU A 307 -10.69 -16.32 -10.53
C GLU A 307 -11.28 -17.37 -9.60
N SER A 308 -11.61 -17.02 -8.34
CA SER A 308 -11.99 -18.01 -7.33
C SER A 308 -13.29 -18.73 -7.69
N GLY A 309 -14.28 -18.01 -8.24
CA GLY A 309 -15.60 -18.58 -8.54
C GLY A 309 -16.44 -18.94 -7.30
N PHE A 310 -15.95 -18.64 -6.09
CA PHE A 310 -16.61 -18.88 -4.81
C PHE A 310 -16.36 -17.73 -3.84
N ASP A 311 -17.34 -17.46 -2.96
CA ASP A 311 -17.26 -16.41 -1.95
C ASP A 311 -16.21 -16.76 -0.89
N TYR A 312 -15.46 -15.76 -0.46
CA TYR A 312 -14.34 -15.96 0.46
C TYR A 312 -14.11 -14.75 1.35
N VAL A 313 -13.61 -14.98 2.56
CA VAL A 313 -13.31 -13.93 3.54
C VAL A 313 -11.81 -13.71 3.63
N THR A 314 -11.40 -12.45 3.75
CA THR A 314 -10.00 -12.06 3.97
C THR A 314 -9.88 -10.93 4.95
N ILE A 315 -8.70 -10.80 5.55
CA ILE A 315 -8.33 -9.66 6.36
C ILE A 315 -7.61 -8.64 5.50
N GLN A 316 -8.16 -7.44 5.43
CA GLN A 316 -7.53 -6.29 4.79
C GLN A 316 -6.43 -5.75 5.71
N ASN A 317 -5.28 -5.35 5.15
CA ASN A 317 -4.26 -4.67 5.95
C ASN A 317 -4.81 -3.37 6.54
N SER A 318 -5.50 -2.61 5.70
CA SER A 318 -6.17 -1.35 6.03
C SER A 318 -7.36 -1.22 5.10
N PRO A 319 -8.59 -1.10 5.60
CA PRO A 319 -9.75 -0.87 4.74
C PRO A 319 -9.63 0.45 3.96
N SER A 320 -9.88 0.46 2.65
CA SER A 320 -9.67 1.60 1.75
C SER A 320 -10.83 2.60 1.67
N THR A 321 -11.68 2.67 2.69
CA THR A 321 -12.99 3.36 2.60
C THR A 321 -12.88 4.84 2.22
N VAL A 322 -11.89 5.59 2.75
CA VAL A 322 -11.73 7.02 2.44
C VAL A 322 -11.25 7.20 1.00
N TRP A 323 -10.22 6.43 0.61
CA TRP A 323 -9.67 6.40 -0.75
C TRP A 323 -10.73 6.08 -1.80
N ASP A 324 -11.46 4.99 -1.60
CA ASP A 324 -12.52 4.54 -2.52
C ASP A 324 -13.64 5.57 -2.62
N THR A 325 -14.08 6.11 -1.47
CA THR A 325 -15.17 7.10 -1.44
C THR A 325 -14.77 8.40 -2.15
N ALA A 326 -13.55 8.88 -1.91
CA ALA A 326 -13.03 10.08 -2.55
C ALA A 326 -12.91 9.91 -4.07
N LEU A 327 -12.26 8.84 -4.52
CA LEU A 327 -12.03 8.61 -5.95
C LEU A 327 -13.31 8.27 -6.71
N ILE A 328 -14.23 7.50 -6.14
CA ILE A 328 -15.51 7.19 -6.78
C ILE A 328 -16.39 8.45 -6.87
N SER A 329 -16.46 9.25 -5.80
CA SER A 329 -17.17 10.52 -5.84
C SER A 329 -16.61 11.46 -6.91
N TYR A 330 -15.28 11.55 -7.02
CA TYR A 330 -14.61 12.29 -8.08
C TYR A 330 -14.93 11.73 -9.48
N ALA A 331 -14.81 10.42 -9.69
CA ALA A 331 -15.09 9.78 -10.98
C ALA A 331 -16.54 9.96 -11.44
N LEU A 332 -17.51 9.90 -10.52
CA LEU A 332 -18.92 10.20 -10.81
C LEU A 332 -19.11 11.66 -11.27
N GLN A 333 -18.40 12.60 -10.66
CA GLN A 333 -18.47 14.02 -11.02
C GLN A 333 -17.89 14.28 -12.41
N GLU A 334 -16.73 13.70 -12.73
CA GLU A 334 -16.14 13.76 -14.08
C GLU A 334 -17.03 13.09 -15.14
N ALA A 335 -17.75 12.03 -14.76
CA ALA A 335 -18.75 11.36 -15.59
C ALA A 335 -20.06 12.16 -15.79
N GLY A 336 -20.17 13.36 -15.21
CA GLY A 336 -21.30 14.27 -15.39
C GLY A 336 -22.40 14.16 -14.33
N VAL A 337 -22.19 13.42 -13.23
CA VAL A 337 -23.12 13.42 -12.10
C VAL A 337 -23.00 14.76 -11.36
N PRO A 338 -24.08 15.55 -11.24
CA PRO A 338 -24.00 16.89 -10.68
C PRO A 338 -23.70 16.87 -9.18
N SER A 339 -23.01 17.90 -8.69
CA SER A 339 -22.68 18.07 -7.26
C SER A 339 -23.92 18.13 -6.34
N SER A 340 -25.09 18.48 -6.89
CA SER A 340 -26.37 18.47 -6.18
C SER A 340 -26.97 17.08 -5.99
N HIS A 341 -26.46 16.06 -6.71
CA HIS A 341 -26.91 14.68 -6.59
C HIS A 341 -26.66 14.14 -5.18
N SER A 342 -27.61 13.36 -4.64
CA SER A 342 -27.53 12.89 -3.25
C SER A 342 -26.30 12.05 -2.97
N ALA A 343 -25.87 11.23 -3.94
CA ALA A 343 -24.68 10.38 -3.77
C ALA A 343 -23.41 11.20 -3.54
N VAL A 344 -23.20 12.24 -4.34
CA VAL A 344 -22.03 13.13 -4.22
C VAL A 344 -22.09 13.92 -2.91
N ARG A 345 -23.27 14.44 -2.54
CA ARG A 345 -23.43 15.18 -1.26
C ARG A 345 -23.20 14.34 -0.02
N ARG A 346 -23.65 13.07 -0.01
CA ARG A 346 -23.38 12.15 1.11
C ARG A 346 -21.90 11.79 1.20
N ALA A 347 -21.25 11.52 0.07
CA ALA A 347 -19.81 11.27 0.04
C ALA A 347 -19.02 12.48 0.56
N ALA A 348 -19.36 13.69 0.14
CA ALA A 348 -18.75 14.92 0.64
C ALA A 348 -18.98 15.11 2.15
N ALA A 349 -20.18 14.81 2.65
CA ALA A 349 -20.46 14.86 4.08
C ALA A 349 -19.60 13.87 4.87
N TYR A 350 -19.47 12.63 4.40
CA TYR A 350 -18.58 11.63 4.99
C TYR A 350 -17.12 12.09 4.98
N LEU A 351 -16.61 12.54 3.84
CA LEU A 351 -15.21 12.98 3.72
C LEU A 351 -14.89 14.13 4.68
N ARG A 352 -15.78 15.13 4.83
CA ARG A 352 -15.55 16.22 5.80
C ARG A 352 -15.45 15.71 7.24
N ASP A 353 -16.25 14.71 7.59
CA ASP A 353 -16.23 14.07 8.92
C ASP A 353 -14.96 13.24 9.16
N ARG A 354 -14.28 12.81 8.10
CA ARG A 354 -13.00 12.09 8.13
C ARG A 354 -11.76 12.99 8.05
N GLN A 355 -11.91 14.31 7.88
CA GLN A 355 -10.74 15.20 7.83
C GLN A 355 -10.04 15.23 9.19
N HIS A 356 -8.72 15.03 9.20
CA HIS A 356 -7.96 14.97 10.44
C HIS A 356 -7.93 16.35 11.11
N GLN A 357 -8.28 16.39 12.40
CA GLN A 357 -8.30 17.62 13.20
C GLN A 357 -7.14 17.71 14.20
N ARG A 358 -6.33 16.64 14.30
CA ARG A 358 -5.24 16.54 15.27
C ARG A 358 -3.88 16.34 14.58
N PRO A 359 -2.79 16.79 15.23
CA PRO A 359 -1.44 16.40 14.87
C PRO A 359 -1.26 14.89 14.70
N GLY A 360 -0.43 14.51 13.73
CA GLY A 360 0.23 13.21 13.67
C GLY A 360 1.75 13.36 13.78
N ASP A 361 2.48 12.25 13.67
CA ASP A 361 3.95 12.26 13.70
C ASP A 361 4.57 13.14 12.59
N TRP A 362 3.87 13.37 11.49
CA TRP A 362 4.30 14.26 10.40
C TRP A 362 4.66 15.68 10.87
N GLN A 363 4.14 16.13 12.03
CA GLN A 363 4.49 17.43 12.62
C GLN A 363 5.93 17.54 13.08
N ILE A 364 6.62 16.41 13.31
CA ILE A 364 8.04 16.42 13.69
C ILE A 364 8.90 17.10 12.61
N HIS A 365 8.63 16.80 11.33
CA HIS A 365 9.34 17.41 10.20
C HIS A 365 8.58 18.57 9.54
N ASN A 366 7.37 18.88 10.02
CA ASN A 366 6.53 19.95 9.51
C ASN A 366 5.78 20.69 10.64
N PRO A 367 6.52 21.31 11.59
CA PRO A 367 5.93 21.90 12.79
C PRO A 367 5.13 23.18 12.47
N GLY A 368 4.07 23.42 13.24
CA GLY A 368 3.27 24.65 13.14
C GLY A 368 2.23 24.67 12.02
N ILE A 369 2.14 23.60 11.23
CA ILE A 369 1.11 23.44 10.21
C ILE A 369 -0.17 22.88 10.85
N LEU A 370 -1.32 23.48 10.50
CA LEU A 370 -2.62 23.02 10.95
C LEU A 370 -2.95 21.65 10.34
N PRO A 371 -3.52 20.71 11.12
CA PRO A 371 -4.09 19.49 10.58
C PRO A 371 -5.18 19.78 9.55
N GLY A 372 -5.14 19.06 8.45
CA GLY A 372 -6.12 19.18 7.37
C GLY A 372 -6.08 18.06 6.34
N GLY A 373 -5.21 17.06 6.52
CA GLY A 373 -5.15 15.90 5.61
C GLY A 373 -6.24 14.87 5.89
N TRP A 374 -6.29 13.88 5.01
CA TRP A 374 -7.09 12.65 5.12
C TRP A 374 -6.16 11.46 5.07
N GLY A 375 -6.50 10.40 5.79
CA GLY A 375 -5.85 9.10 5.66
C GLY A 375 -6.73 8.10 4.92
N PHE A 376 -6.11 6.99 4.54
CA PHE A 376 -6.70 5.90 3.74
C PHE A 376 -7.96 5.22 4.31
N SER A 377 -7.99 5.02 5.63
CA SER A 377 -9.01 4.23 6.34
C SER A 377 -9.96 5.09 7.17
N GLU A 378 -11.17 4.59 7.40
CA GLU A 378 -12.21 5.30 8.16
C GLU A 378 -11.79 5.66 9.59
N THR A 379 -11.02 4.79 10.24
CA THR A 379 -10.55 4.96 11.63
C THR A 379 -9.19 5.64 11.73
N ASN A 380 -8.56 5.98 10.60
CA ASN A 380 -7.26 6.64 10.59
C ASN A 380 -7.42 8.09 11.06
N THR A 381 -6.63 8.46 12.07
CA THR A 381 -6.61 9.81 12.62
C THR A 381 -5.19 10.31 12.93
N PHE A 382 -4.16 9.47 12.75
CA PHE A 382 -2.76 9.82 12.99
C PHE A 382 -1.95 10.02 11.71
N VAL A 383 -2.24 9.30 10.63
CA VAL A 383 -1.38 9.22 9.45
C VAL A 383 -2.14 9.63 8.19
N PRO A 384 -2.41 10.93 8.01
CA PRO A 384 -2.90 11.42 6.74
C PRO A 384 -1.80 11.29 5.68
N ASP A 385 -2.20 11.16 4.43
CA ASP A 385 -1.30 11.07 3.29
C ASP A 385 -1.71 12.01 2.15
N VAL A 386 -0.73 12.33 1.31
CA VAL A 386 -0.87 13.29 0.22
C VAL A 386 -1.87 12.79 -0.84
N ASP A 387 -1.91 11.50 -1.09
CA ASP A 387 -2.77 10.92 -2.12
C ASP A 387 -4.23 10.98 -1.70
N ASP A 388 -4.59 10.44 -0.53
CA ASP A 388 -5.94 10.51 0.03
C ASP A 388 -6.39 11.95 0.24
N THR A 389 -5.49 12.83 0.70
CA THR A 389 -5.81 14.25 0.86
C THR A 389 -6.16 14.89 -0.49
N THR A 390 -5.36 14.69 -1.53
CA THR A 390 -5.69 15.25 -2.85
C THR A 390 -6.92 14.60 -3.46
N ALA A 391 -7.17 13.31 -3.23
CA ALA A 391 -8.39 12.64 -3.68
C ALA A 391 -9.64 13.24 -3.02
N ALA A 392 -9.62 13.42 -1.70
CA ALA A 392 -10.72 14.04 -0.96
C ALA A 392 -10.96 15.48 -1.43
N LEU A 393 -9.89 16.25 -1.67
CA LEU A 393 -10.00 17.62 -2.16
C LEU A 393 -10.60 17.72 -3.57
N ARG A 394 -10.30 16.77 -4.47
CA ARG A 394 -10.98 16.66 -5.78
C ARG A 394 -12.47 16.39 -5.60
N ALA A 395 -12.84 15.46 -4.73
CA ALA A 395 -14.22 15.10 -4.47
C ALA A 395 -15.04 16.27 -3.87
N LEU A 396 -14.41 17.12 -3.06
CA LEU A 396 -15.03 18.29 -2.42
C LEU A 396 -15.03 19.54 -3.32
N TYR A 397 -14.27 19.56 -4.42
CA TYR A 397 -14.06 20.76 -5.23
C TYR A 397 -15.35 21.39 -5.75
N PRO A 398 -16.35 20.67 -6.29
CA PRO A 398 -17.55 21.34 -6.81
C PRO A 398 -18.45 21.98 -5.74
N MET A 399 -18.18 21.75 -4.45
CA MET A 399 -18.96 22.30 -3.33
C MET A 399 -18.20 23.36 -2.53
N HIS A 400 -16.88 23.50 -2.72
CA HIS A 400 -16.06 24.36 -1.85
C HIS A 400 -16.42 25.85 -1.93
N ALA A 401 -16.90 26.34 -3.08
CA ALA A 401 -17.22 27.76 -3.24
C ALA A 401 -18.56 28.17 -2.61
N ASP A 402 -19.52 27.24 -2.54
CA ASP A 402 -20.90 27.52 -2.11
C ASP A 402 -21.19 27.13 -0.66
N ASP A 403 -20.32 26.34 -0.03
CA ASP A 403 -20.44 25.91 1.36
C ASP A 403 -19.21 26.32 2.19
N PRO A 404 -19.34 27.29 3.12
CA PRO A 404 -18.23 27.77 3.95
C PRO A 404 -17.52 26.67 4.74
N ALA A 405 -18.23 25.62 5.18
CA ALA A 405 -17.61 24.51 5.89
C ALA A 405 -16.74 23.67 4.96
N THR A 406 -17.18 23.48 3.71
CA THR A 406 -16.38 22.80 2.69
C THR A 406 -15.20 23.67 2.26
N LEU A 407 -15.36 24.99 2.16
CA LEU A 407 -14.27 25.92 1.87
C LEU A 407 -13.16 25.84 2.92
N ASP A 408 -13.51 25.85 4.20
CA ASP A 408 -12.55 25.72 5.30
C ASP A 408 -11.81 24.37 5.24
N ALA A 409 -12.55 23.27 5.09
CA ALA A 409 -11.97 21.95 4.93
C ALA A 409 -11.00 21.88 3.74
N TRP A 410 -11.41 22.45 2.61
CA TRP A 410 -10.60 22.47 1.39
C TRP A 410 -9.33 23.30 1.56
N ASN A 411 -9.41 24.48 2.19
CA ASN A 411 -8.25 25.33 2.46
C ASN A 411 -7.26 24.67 3.43
N ARG A 412 -7.74 24.02 4.50
CA ARG A 412 -6.86 23.29 5.44
C ARG A 412 -6.15 22.13 4.74
N GLY A 413 -6.86 21.38 3.91
CA GLY A 413 -6.28 20.28 3.13
C GLY A 413 -5.25 20.76 2.12
N LEU A 414 -5.56 21.80 1.34
CA LEU A 414 -4.61 22.40 0.40
C LEU A 414 -3.35 22.90 1.13
N ASN A 415 -3.52 23.60 2.26
CA ASN A 415 -2.39 24.07 3.06
C ASN A 415 -1.53 22.91 3.58
N TRP A 416 -2.17 21.81 4.02
CA TRP A 416 -1.45 20.61 4.44
C TRP A 416 -0.66 20.00 3.27
N VAL A 417 -1.30 19.68 2.13
CA VAL A 417 -0.62 19.12 0.93
C VAL A 417 0.55 19.98 0.49
N TRP A 418 0.34 21.29 0.40
CA TRP A 418 1.39 22.22 -0.01
C TRP A 418 2.59 22.17 0.95
N SER A 419 2.34 22.16 2.26
CA SER A 419 3.40 22.16 3.27
C SER A 419 4.23 20.86 3.28
N MET A 420 3.66 19.75 2.82
CA MET A 420 4.30 18.42 2.81
C MET A 420 5.34 18.22 1.70
N GLN A 421 5.53 19.20 0.80
CA GLN A 421 6.56 19.12 -0.24
C GLN A 421 7.96 18.93 0.37
N ASN A 422 8.71 17.95 -0.13
CA ASN A 422 10.09 17.71 0.26
C ASN A 422 11.02 18.83 -0.24
N ASN A 423 12.18 18.97 0.39
CA ASN A 423 13.17 20.01 0.03
C ASN A 423 13.71 19.84 -1.40
N ASN A 424 13.66 18.62 -1.96
CA ASN A 424 14.06 18.32 -3.33
C ASN A 424 12.98 18.70 -4.38
N GLY A 425 11.79 19.14 -3.96
CA GLY A 425 10.70 19.56 -4.84
C GLY A 425 9.58 18.54 -5.05
N GLY A 426 9.81 17.25 -4.84
CA GLY A 426 8.75 16.25 -4.97
C GLY A 426 7.91 16.08 -3.70
N TRP A 427 6.91 15.21 -3.74
CA TRP A 427 6.04 14.90 -2.59
C TRP A 427 6.22 13.47 -2.08
N PRO A 428 6.28 13.28 -0.74
CA PRO A 428 6.23 11.97 -0.09
C PRO A 428 4.77 11.52 0.10
N ALA A 429 4.57 10.31 0.64
CA ALA A 429 3.22 9.83 0.95
C ALA A 429 2.69 10.47 2.24
N PHE A 430 3.41 10.32 3.35
CA PHE A 430 2.94 10.65 4.70
C PHE A 430 3.76 11.74 5.39
N GLU A 431 5.09 11.74 5.20
CA GLU A 431 6.02 12.53 6.03
C GLU A 431 7.07 13.26 5.20
N LYS A 432 7.13 14.57 5.40
CA LYS A 432 8.09 15.45 4.75
C LYS A 432 9.51 15.16 5.22
N ASN A 433 10.44 15.13 4.26
CA ASN A 433 11.89 15.02 4.44
C ASN A 433 12.34 13.78 5.25
N THR A 434 11.51 12.74 5.31
CA THR A 434 11.86 11.45 5.95
C THR A 434 12.59 10.54 4.95
N ASN A 435 13.70 11.03 4.37
CA ASN A 435 14.33 10.43 3.19
C ASN A 435 15.86 10.26 3.30
N LYS A 436 16.38 10.05 4.53
CA LYS A 436 17.82 9.85 4.76
C LYS A 436 18.31 8.55 4.10
N GLU A 437 19.14 8.68 3.08
CA GLU A 437 19.71 7.54 2.33
C GLU A 437 20.45 6.53 3.24
N MET A 438 21.09 7.02 4.30
CA MET A 438 21.80 6.19 5.27
C MET A 438 20.93 5.09 5.91
N LEU A 439 19.61 5.29 6.00
CA LEU A 439 18.69 4.27 6.50
C LEU A 439 18.53 3.08 5.54
N THR A 440 18.72 3.31 4.24
CA THR A 440 18.67 2.24 3.24
C THR A 440 19.87 1.29 3.36
N TRP A 441 20.91 1.68 4.10
CA TRP A 441 22.08 0.85 4.38
C TRP A 441 21.87 -0.11 5.55
N LEU A 442 20.83 0.09 6.36
CA LEU A 442 20.48 -0.86 7.42
C LEU A 442 20.20 -2.22 6.77
N ALA A 443 20.85 -3.28 7.26
CA ALA A 443 20.68 -4.65 6.79
C ALA A 443 19.33 -5.26 7.22
N ILE A 444 18.26 -4.47 7.12
CA ILE A 444 16.87 -4.91 7.33
C ILE A 444 16.26 -5.14 5.95
N GLU A 445 15.70 -6.32 5.78
CA GLU A 445 15.06 -6.69 4.54
C GLU A 445 13.84 -5.81 4.23
N GLY A 446 13.74 -5.32 2.99
CA GLY A 446 12.74 -4.33 2.60
C GLY A 446 13.04 -2.89 3.06
N ALA A 447 14.11 -2.63 3.82
CA ALA A 447 14.43 -1.29 4.34
C ALA A 447 14.60 -0.23 3.25
N LYS A 448 15.17 -0.57 2.09
CA LYS A 448 15.27 0.37 0.97
C LYS A 448 13.91 0.87 0.48
N SER A 449 12.87 0.06 0.60
CA SER A 449 11.50 0.38 0.15
C SER A 449 10.58 0.85 1.27
N ALA A 450 10.92 0.56 2.53
CA ALA A 450 10.08 0.84 3.69
C ALA A 450 10.65 1.89 4.65
N ALA A 451 11.96 1.95 4.84
CA ALA A 451 12.55 2.71 5.94
C ALA A 451 12.34 4.21 5.81
N THR A 452 12.17 4.71 4.58
CA THR A 452 12.02 6.13 4.27
C THR A 452 10.70 6.41 3.56
N ASP A 453 10.36 7.69 3.45
CA ASP A 453 9.25 8.23 2.69
C ASP A 453 9.78 9.32 1.73
N PRO A 454 10.50 8.91 0.67
CA PRO A 454 11.08 9.84 -0.28
C PRO A 454 10.01 10.44 -1.20
N SER A 455 10.42 11.42 -2.00
CA SER A 455 9.59 11.85 -3.12
C SER A 455 9.47 10.74 -4.17
N GLU A 456 8.27 10.54 -4.69
CA GLU A 456 7.99 9.54 -5.72
C GLU A 456 7.27 10.18 -6.91
N ALA A 457 7.43 9.61 -8.11
CA ALA A 457 6.90 10.22 -9.35
C ALA A 457 5.38 10.14 -9.44
N ASP A 458 4.78 9.08 -8.92
CA ASP A 458 3.34 8.96 -8.80
C ASP A 458 2.76 10.04 -7.87
N LEU A 459 3.29 10.16 -6.64
CA LEU A 459 2.82 11.15 -5.66
C LEU A 459 3.03 12.59 -6.15
N THR A 460 4.22 12.87 -6.70
CA THR A 460 4.55 14.20 -7.22
C THR A 460 3.67 14.55 -8.42
N GLY A 461 3.51 13.63 -9.38
CA GLY A 461 2.66 13.84 -10.56
C GLY A 461 1.19 14.03 -10.20
N ARG A 462 0.63 13.18 -9.32
CA ARG A 462 -0.75 13.29 -8.83
C ARG A 462 -0.99 14.57 -8.02
N THR A 463 0.01 15.03 -7.28
CA THR A 463 -0.08 16.31 -6.56
C THR A 463 -0.08 17.49 -7.53
N LEU A 464 0.81 17.50 -8.53
CA LEU A 464 0.83 18.52 -9.58
C LEU A 464 -0.47 18.54 -10.38
N GLU A 465 -1.03 17.38 -10.69
CA GLU A 465 -2.33 17.25 -11.36
C GLU A 465 -3.42 17.96 -10.55
N TYR A 466 -3.51 17.66 -9.25
CA TYR A 466 -4.46 18.33 -8.36
C TYR A 466 -4.25 19.85 -8.32
N LEU A 467 -3.01 20.30 -8.11
CA LEU A 467 -2.68 21.72 -7.99
C LEU A 467 -3.01 22.50 -9.27
N GLY A 468 -2.72 21.93 -10.43
CA GLY A 468 -3.00 22.53 -11.73
C GLY A 468 -4.50 22.60 -12.02
N ASN A 469 -5.18 21.46 -11.96
CA ASN A 469 -6.57 21.35 -12.41
C ASN A 469 -7.57 21.94 -11.41
N PHE A 470 -7.31 21.84 -10.10
CA PHE A 470 -8.27 22.22 -9.07
C PHE A 470 -7.87 23.50 -8.34
N ALA A 471 -6.62 23.60 -7.88
CA ALA A 471 -6.13 24.81 -7.21
C ALA A 471 -5.75 25.95 -8.18
N LYS A 472 -5.69 25.67 -9.49
CA LYS A 472 -5.31 26.60 -10.57
C LYS A 472 -3.91 27.19 -10.39
N LEU A 473 -2.98 26.36 -9.91
CA LEU A 473 -1.58 26.70 -9.65
C LEU A 473 -0.69 25.98 -10.66
N GLY A 474 0.03 26.74 -11.48
CA GLY A 474 0.96 26.20 -12.48
C GLY A 474 2.43 26.50 -12.19
N VAL A 475 3.31 26.08 -13.10
CA VAL A 475 4.79 26.25 -13.05
C VAL A 475 5.29 27.70 -12.93
N ARG A 476 4.38 28.68 -12.96
CA ARG A 476 4.67 30.09 -12.63
C ARG A 476 4.95 30.29 -11.14
N HIS A 477 4.54 29.34 -10.29
CA HIS A 477 4.85 29.34 -8.87
C HIS A 477 6.08 28.45 -8.63
N ASP A 478 7.12 29.00 -8.01
CA ASP A 478 8.41 28.32 -7.84
C ASP A 478 8.30 26.93 -7.22
N TRP A 479 7.39 26.74 -6.27
CA TRP A 479 7.22 25.45 -5.61
C TRP A 479 6.50 24.41 -6.49
N VAL A 480 5.61 24.83 -7.40
CA VAL A 480 5.05 23.95 -8.44
C VAL A 480 6.14 23.60 -9.46
N ALA A 481 6.94 24.60 -9.88
CA ALA A 481 8.06 24.40 -10.80
C ALA A 481 9.07 23.39 -10.24
N ARG A 482 9.43 23.47 -8.95
CA ARG A 482 10.31 22.47 -8.31
C ARG A 482 9.76 21.05 -8.38
N GLY A 483 8.44 20.86 -8.29
CA GLY A 483 7.82 19.54 -8.47
C GLY A 483 7.95 19.03 -9.90
N ALA A 484 7.72 19.90 -10.89
CA ALA A 484 7.94 19.57 -12.30
C ALA A 484 9.43 19.26 -12.58
N ASP A 485 10.35 20.06 -12.07
CA ASP A 485 11.80 19.85 -12.19
C ASP A 485 12.24 18.52 -11.53
N TRP A 486 11.63 18.17 -10.40
CA TRP A 486 11.86 16.87 -9.77
C TRP A 486 11.45 15.73 -10.70
N LEU A 487 10.25 15.77 -11.31
CA LEU A 487 9.84 14.76 -12.29
C LEU A 487 10.79 14.71 -13.49
N LEU A 488 11.20 15.86 -14.03
CA LEU A 488 12.14 15.93 -15.15
C LEU A 488 13.47 15.26 -14.84
N SER A 489 13.98 15.41 -13.61
CA SER A 489 15.23 14.80 -13.16
C SER A 489 15.12 13.30 -12.81
N HIS A 490 13.91 12.75 -12.72
CA HIS A 490 13.66 11.34 -12.37
C HIS A 490 13.01 10.53 -13.51
N GLN A 491 12.96 11.10 -14.73
CA GLN A 491 12.57 10.36 -15.93
C GLN A 491 13.63 9.31 -16.28
N GLN A 492 13.19 8.10 -16.62
CA GLN A 492 14.07 7.02 -17.07
C GLN A 492 14.63 7.27 -18.47
N GLU A 493 15.69 6.54 -18.82
CA GLU A 493 16.30 6.62 -20.16
C GLU A 493 15.34 6.20 -21.28
N ASP A 494 14.35 5.36 -21.01
CA ASP A 494 13.33 4.94 -21.98
C ASP A 494 12.15 5.91 -22.08
N GLY A 495 12.06 6.90 -21.17
CA GLY A 495 10.98 7.90 -21.12
C GLY A 495 9.96 7.67 -20.02
N SER A 496 9.99 6.52 -19.35
CA SER A 496 9.04 6.19 -18.28
C SER A 496 9.38 6.85 -16.95
N TRP A 497 8.46 6.76 -15.99
CA TRP A 497 8.68 7.08 -14.57
C TRP A 497 8.28 5.90 -13.70
N TYR A 498 9.08 5.62 -12.67
CA TYR A 498 8.77 4.59 -11.67
C TYR A 498 7.59 5.03 -10.79
N GLY A 499 6.57 4.19 -10.67
CA GLY A 499 5.48 4.32 -9.68
C GLY A 499 5.74 3.45 -8.47
N ARG A 500 5.57 4.01 -7.27
CA ARG A 500 5.84 3.35 -5.99
C ARG A 500 4.62 2.64 -5.40
N TRP A 501 3.42 3.18 -5.62
CA TRP A 501 2.17 2.72 -5.00
C TRP A 501 1.23 1.98 -5.95
N GLY A 502 1.43 2.15 -7.25
CA GLY A 502 0.78 1.36 -8.32
C GLY A 502 1.83 0.62 -9.16
N ILE A 503 1.41 -0.43 -9.87
CA ILE A 503 2.29 -1.26 -10.72
C ILE A 503 2.36 -0.72 -12.15
N CYS A 504 3.50 -0.26 -12.64
CA CYS A 504 4.62 0.36 -11.92
C CYS A 504 5.10 1.55 -12.74
N TYR A 505 5.71 1.29 -13.90
CA TYR A 505 6.14 2.32 -14.83
C TYR A 505 4.98 2.94 -15.61
N ILE A 506 3.92 2.18 -15.91
CA ILE A 506 2.68 2.74 -16.48
C ILE A 506 2.06 3.72 -15.49
N TYR A 507 1.96 3.34 -14.21
CA TYR A 507 1.36 4.16 -13.16
C TYR A 507 2.15 5.46 -12.93
N GLY A 508 3.48 5.36 -12.76
CA GLY A 508 4.33 6.54 -12.59
C GLY A 508 4.32 7.46 -13.80
N THR A 509 4.35 6.91 -15.02
CA THR A 509 4.30 7.70 -16.26
C THR A 509 2.96 8.39 -16.43
N TRP A 510 1.85 7.72 -16.11
CA TRP A 510 0.52 8.33 -16.11
C TRP A 510 0.43 9.54 -15.19
N ALA A 511 0.88 9.37 -13.94
CA ALA A 511 0.90 10.45 -12.96
C ALA A 511 1.80 11.63 -13.40
N ALA A 512 2.99 11.35 -13.92
CA ALA A 512 3.92 12.38 -14.37
C ALA A 512 3.35 13.19 -15.55
N LEU A 513 2.81 12.52 -16.57
CA LEU A 513 2.28 13.18 -17.76
C LEU A 513 1.03 14.02 -17.44
N THR A 514 0.07 13.45 -16.70
CA THR A 514 -1.13 14.20 -16.27
C THR A 514 -0.75 15.40 -15.39
N GLY A 515 0.21 15.22 -14.48
CA GLY A 515 0.76 16.30 -13.66
C GLY A 515 1.37 17.43 -14.47
N PHE A 516 2.26 17.13 -15.42
CA PHE A 516 2.88 18.13 -16.28
C PHE A 516 1.85 18.93 -17.08
N MET A 517 0.88 18.24 -17.68
CA MET A 517 -0.16 18.88 -18.48
C MET A 517 -1.01 19.83 -17.62
N ALA A 518 -1.40 19.40 -16.41
CA ALA A 518 -2.22 20.20 -15.50
C ALA A 518 -1.53 21.49 -15.04
N VAL A 519 -0.21 21.45 -14.79
CA VAL A 519 0.55 22.63 -14.32
C VAL A 519 1.01 23.56 -15.45
N GLY A 520 0.61 23.26 -16.69
CA GLY A 520 0.80 24.11 -17.86
C GLY A 520 2.16 23.94 -18.56
N MET A 521 2.79 22.77 -18.46
CA MET A 521 3.96 22.47 -19.29
C MET A 521 3.55 22.32 -20.77
N PRO A 522 4.39 22.75 -21.73
CA PRO A 522 4.10 22.58 -23.16
C PRO A 522 4.05 21.09 -23.55
N ALA A 523 3.02 20.67 -24.29
CA ALA A 523 2.85 19.27 -24.72
C ALA A 523 4.00 18.77 -25.61
N ASP A 524 4.71 19.66 -26.30
CA ASP A 524 5.89 19.38 -27.13
C ASP A 524 7.20 19.37 -26.33
N HIS A 525 7.15 19.51 -25.00
CA HIS A 525 8.33 19.37 -24.15
C HIS A 525 8.94 17.96 -24.33
N PRO A 526 10.27 17.83 -24.53
CA PRO A 526 10.89 16.55 -24.87
C PRO A 526 10.57 15.40 -23.89
N ALA A 527 10.51 15.69 -22.59
CA ALA A 527 10.17 14.69 -21.57
C ALA A 527 8.72 14.16 -21.73
N ILE A 528 7.77 15.03 -22.06
CA ILE A 528 6.35 14.67 -22.24
C ILE A 528 6.19 13.82 -23.50
N VAL A 529 6.78 14.26 -24.61
CA VAL A 529 6.78 13.51 -25.87
C VAL A 529 7.37 12.13 -25.67
N LYS A 530 8.54 12.04 -25.03
CA LYS A 530 9.22 10.77 -24.78
C LYS A 530 8.40 9.82 -23.90
N GLY A 531 7.71 10.34 -22.87
CA GLY A 531 6.82 9.54 -22.03
C GLY A 531 5.59 9.03 -22.76
N ALA A 532 4.96 9.87 -23.59
CA ALA A 532 3.83 9.47 -24.43
C ALA A 532 4.24 8.43 -25.50
N ASP A 533 5.40 8.64 -26.15
CA ASP A 533 5.98 7.70 -27.11
C ASP A 533 6.29 6.35 -26.45
N TRP A 534 6.82 6.35 -25.22
CA TRP A 534 7.05 5.14 -24.46
C TRP A 534 5.76 4.36 -24.21
N LEU A 535 4.69 5.02 -23.75
CA LEU A 535 3.37 4.39 -23.60
C LEU A 535 2.86 3.79 -24.91
N GLY A 536 2.99 4.53 -26.02
CA GLY A 536 2.64 4.01 -27.36
C GLY A 536 3.44 2.76 -27.74
N SER A 537 4.74 2.72 -27.40
CA SER A 537 5.63 1.61 -27.75
C SER A 537 5.35 0.30 -26.99
N ILE A 538 4.72 0.38 -25.82
CA ILE A 538 4.43 -0.79 -24.97
C ILE A 538 2.97 -1.26 -25.04
N GLN A 539 2.13 -0.66 -25.90
CA GLN A 539 0.75 -1.09 -26.09
C GLN A 539 0.70 -2.55 -26.58
N ASN A 540 -0.13 -3.36 -25.93
CA ASN A 540 -0.33 -4.76 -26.31
C ASN A 540 -1.02 -4.87 -27.68
N ALA A 541 -0.88 -6.03 -28.32
CA ALA A 541 -1.52 -6.29 -29.61
C ALA A 541 -3.06 -6.25 -29.56
N ASP A 542 -3.67 -6.45 -28.38
CA ASP A 542 -5.11 -6.32 -28.15
C ASP A 542 -5.56 -4.85 -28.00
N GLY A 543 -4.63 -3.89 -28.02
CA GLY A 543 -4.89 -2.46 -27.85
C GLY A 543 -4.82 -1.97 -26.40
N GLY A 544 -4.70 -2.85 -25.41
CA GLY A 544 -4.63 -2.44 -24.00
C GLY A 544 -3.20 -2.32 -23.50
N TRP A 545 -3.07 -2.13 -22.19
CA TRP A 545 -1.79 -2.15 -21.49
C TRP A 545 -1.84 -3.05 -20.27
N GLY A 546 -0.71 -3.66 -19.96
CA GLY A 546 -0.54 -4.35 -18.70
C GLY A 546 0.92 -4.60 -18.35
N GLU A 547 1.21 -4.39 -17.07
CA GLU A 547 2.55 -4.45 -16.51
C GLU A 547 2.58 -5.41 -15.34
N SER A 548 3.61 -6.27 -15.32
CA SER A 548 3.79 -7.27 -14.28
C SER A 548 4.25 -6.62 -12.98
N CYS A 549 3.75 -7.12 -11.85
CA CYS A 549 4.27 -6.84 -10.52
C CYS A 549 5.78 -7.01 -10.46
N ARG A 550 6.35 -7.96 -11.20
CA ARG A 550 7.81 -8.18 -11.28
C ARG A 550 8.61 -6.92 -11.67
N SER A 551 7.99 -5.95 -12.33
CA SER A 551 8.65 -4.70 -12.73
C SER A 551 9.28 -3.96 -11.55
N ASP A 552 8.66 -4.02 -10.38
CA ASP A 552 9.17 -3.38 -9.16
C ASP A 552 10.38 -4.13 -8.56
N GLN A 553 10.41 -5.46 -8.68
CA GLN A 553 11.50 -6.33 -8.22
C GLN A 553 12.74 -6.16 -9.07
N VAL A 554 12.57 -6.10 -10.40
CA VAL A 554 13.70 -5.97 -11.35
C VAL A 554 14.04 -4.52 -11.69
N ARG A 555 13.26 -3.55 -11.17
CA ARG A 555 13.44 -2.10 -11.37
C ARG A 555 13.53 -1.71 -12.84
N ARG A 556 12.62 -2.26 -13.65
CA ARG A 556 12.40 -1.92 -15.05
C ARG A 556 11.05 -2.46 -15.50
N TYR A 557 10.48 -1.90 -16.56
CA TYR A 557 9.25 -2.42 -17.14
C TYR A 557 9.37 -3.90 -17.52
N VAL A 558 8.42 -4.70 -17.04
CA VAL A 558 8.21 -6.10 -17.42
C VAL A 558 6.79 -6.22 -17.97
N PRO A 559 6.62 -6.56 -19.27
CA PRO A 559 5.28 -6.67 -19.84
C PRO A 559 4.53 -7.83 -19.20
N LEU A 560 3.28 -7.59 -18.79
CA LEU A 560 2.40 -8.64 -18.29
C LEU A 560 1.96 -9.59 -19.42
N ARG A 561 1.96 -9.10 -20.66
CA ARG A 561 1.43 -9.79 -21.85
C ARG A 561 -0.06 -10.12 -21.78
N ALA A 562 -0.76 -9.47 -20.86
CA ALA A 562 -2.21 -9.35 -20.81
C ALA A 562 -2.53 -7.89 -20.49
N SER A 563 -3.72 -7.43 -20.88
CA SER A 563 -4.19 -6.09 -20.56
C SER A 563 -5.05 -6.12 -19.31
N THR A 564 -4.87 -5.14 -18.42
CA THR A 564 -5.73 -4.94 -17.24
C THR A 564 -6.53 -3.66 -17.39
N SER A 565 -7.72 -3.60 -16.78
CA SER A 565 -8.60 -2.43 -16.91
C SER A 565 -7.98 -1.17 -16.32
N SER A 566 -7.33 -1.26 -15.16
CA SER A 566 -6.70 -0.12 -14.49
C SER A 566 -5.47 0.38 -15.24
N GLN A 567 -4.55 -0.52 -15.65
CA GLN A 567 -3.34 -0.10 -16.38
C GLN A 567 -3.65 0.43 -17.78
N THR A 568 -4.65 -0.15 -18.46
CA THR A 568 -5.17 0.39 -19.73
C THR A 568 -5.75 1.79 -19.53
N ALA A 569 -6.54 1.99 -18.46
CA ALA A 569 -7.11 3.29 -18.15
C ALA A 569 -6.04 4.35 -17.82
N TRP A 570 -4.99 4.00 -17.06
CA TRP A 570 -3.87 4.93 -16.78
C TRP A 570 -3.14 5.36 -18.04
N ALA A 571 -2.79 4.40 -18.92
CA ALA A 571 -2.13 4.70 -20.18
C ALA A 571 -3.01 5.58 -21.08
N LEU A 572 -4.31 5.27 -21.18
CA LEU A 572 -5.27 6.08 -21.91
C LEU A 572 -5.36 7.50 -21.36
N ASP A 573 -5.54 7.65 -20.05
CA ASP A 573 -5.72 8.95 -19.41
C ASP A 573 -4.49 9.86 -19.61
N ALA A 574 -3.28 9.27 -19.56
CA ALA A 574 -2.04 9.98 -19.86
C ALA A 574 -1.98 10.47 -21.32
N LEU A 575 -2.30 9.59 -22.27
CA LEU A 575 -2.31 9.92 -23.70
C LEU A 575 -3.41 10.94 -24.03
N ILE A 576 -4.59 10.81 -23.42
CA ILE A 576 -5.68 11.78 -23.53
C ILE A 576 -5.22 13.12 -23.02
N ALA A 577 -4.53 13.21 -21.87
CA ALA A 577 -4.02 14.47 -21.34
C ALA A 577 -3.06 15.17 -22.32
N VAL A 578 -2.11 14.42 -22.90
CA VAL A 578 -1.06 14.95 -23.79
C VAL A 578 -1.58 15.33 -25.18
N HIS A 579 -2.39 14.49 -25.82
CA HIS A 579 -2.75 14.68 -27.23
C HIS A 579 -3.99 15.56 -27.41
N ALA A 580 -3.90 16.52 -28.33
CA ALA A 580 -5.02 17.42 -28.67
C ALA A 580 -6.14 16.73 -29.47
N GLN A 581 -5.87 15.59 -30.09
CA GLN A 581 -6.81 14.80 -30.88
C GLN A 581 -6.58 13.30 -30.61
N PRO A 582 -7.59 12.43 -30.81
CA PRO A 582 -7.40 10.99 -30.68
C PRO A 582 -6.32 10.47 -31.63
N THR A 583 -5.41 9.65 -31.10
CA THR A 583 -4.43 8.89 -31.88
C THR A 583 -4.92 7.46 -32.11
N PRO A 584 -4.35 6.71 -33.08
CA PRO A 584 -4.69 5.30 -33.26
C PRO A 584 -4.49 4.45 -32.00
N GLU A 585 -3.48 4.77 -31.19
CA GLU A 585 -3.20 4.11 -29.91
C GLU A 585 -4.33 4.35 -28.92
N ILE A 586 -4.82 5.60 -28.80
CA ILE A 586 -5.97 5.96 -27.97
C ILE A 586 -7.22 5.23 -28.44
N GLU A 587 -7.52 5.23 -29.74
CA GLU A 587 -8.72 4.55 -30.27
C GLU A 587 -8.72 3.04 -29.98
N ARG A 588 -7.58 2.36 -30.20
CA ARG A 588 -7.42 0.94 -29.86
C ARG A 588 -7.56 0.71 -28.36
N GLY A 589 -6.97 1.58 -27.55
CA GLY A 589 -7.06 1.52 -26.09
C GLY A 589 -8.47 1.65 -25.57
N VAL A 590 -9.24 2.62 -26.06
CA VAL A 590 -10.63 2.82 -25.63
C VAL A 590 -11.49 1.62 -26.03
N ALA A 591 -11.34 1.11 -27.27
CA ALA A 591 -12.03 -0.10 -27.70
C ALA A 591 -11.71 -1.28 -26.77
N ARG A 592 -10.42 -1.49 -26.46
CA ARG A 592 -10.01 -2.57 -25.56
C ARG A 592 -10.50 -2.37 -24.13
N LEU A 593 -10.49 -1.14 -23.63
CA LEU A 593 -10.99 -0.82 -22.29
C LEU A 593 -12.47 -1.19 -22.15
N LEU A 594 -13.29 -0.88 -23.16
CA LEU A 594 -14.72 -1.24 -23.18
C LEU A 594 -14.91 -2.76 -23.12
N ASP A 595 -14.12 -3.54 -23.84
CA ASP A 595 -14.16 -5.01 -23.77
C ASP A 595 -13.75 -5.52 -22.38
N LEU A 596 -12.67 -4.97 -21.82
CA LEU A 596 -12.17 -5.33 -20.48
C LEU A 596 -13.20 -5.10 -19.36
N LEU A 597 -14.16 -4.19 -19.53
CA LEU A 597 -15.22 -3.97 -18.52
C LEU A 597 -16.15 -5.17 -18.36
N HIS A 598 -16.22 -6.03 -19.37
CA HIS A 598 -17.12 -7.18 -19.44
C HIS A 598 -16.38 -8.51 -19.34
N GLU A 599 -15.06 -8.52 -19.49
CA GLU A 599 -14.23 -9.72 -19.38
C GLU A 599 -14.01 -10.16 -17.93
N LYS A 600 -14.13 -11.47 -17.72
CA LYS A 600 -13.83 -12.14 -16.45
C LYS A 600 -12.49 -12.87 -16.54
N GLY A 601 -11.88 -13.12 -15.39
CA GLY A 601 -10.68 -13.95 -15.26
C GLY A 601 -9.52 -13.20 -14.61
N TRP A 602 -8.37 -13.86 -14.59
CA TRP A 602 -7.19 -13.44 -13.84
C TRP A 602 -6.69 -12.01 -14.11
N PRO A 603 -6.75 -11.46 -15.34
CA PRO A 603 -6.29 -10.08 -15.56
C PRO A 603 -7.18 -9.06 -14.82
N SER A 604 -8.45 -9.39 -14.58
CA SER A 604 -9.39 -8.52 -13.87
C SER A 604 -9.20 -8.51 -12.35
N THR A 605 -8.44 -9.48 -11.82
CA THR A 605 -8.05 -9.57 -10.40
C THR A 605 -6.56 -9.44 -10.19
N TYR A 606 -5.81 -9.06 -11.24
CA TYR A 606 -4.38 -8.86 -11.13
C TYR A 606 -4.11 -7.69 -10.17
N PRO A 607 -3.20 -7.85 -9.19
CA PRO A 607 -2.90 -6.77 -8.27
C PRO A 607 -2.17 -5.65 -9.01
N THR A 608 -2.79 -4.47 -9.09
CA THR A 608 -2.17 -3.28 -9.69
C THR A 608 -1.70 -2.26 -8.66
N GLY A 609 -1.79 -2.59 -7.36
CA GLY A 609 -1.25 -1.80 -6.26
C GLY A 609 -0.01 -2.44 -5.62
N ALA A 610 0.88 -1.61 -5.08
CA ALA A 610 2.07 -2.02 -4.33
C ALA A 610 2.18 -1.25 -3.01
N GLY A 611 2.05 -1.94 -1.88
CA GLY A 611 2.31 -1.34 -0.56
C GLY A 611 3.80 -1.35 -0.23
N LEU A 612 4.44 -2.50 -0.42
CA LEU A 612 5.88 -2.67 -0.25
C LEU A 612 6.46 -3.39 -1.48
N PRO A 613 7.19 -2.67 -2.35
CA PRO A 613 7.71 -3.22 -3.59
C PRO A 613 8.53 -4.47 -3.37
N GLY A 614 8.17 -5.53 -4.09
CA GLY A 614 8.77 -6.86 -3.95
C GLY A 614 8.31 -7.68 -2.74
N TYR A 615 7.36 -7.21 -1.93
CA TYR A 615 6.93 -7.89 -0.70
C TYR A 615 5.42 -7.88 -0.42
N PHE A 616 4.69 -6.86 -0.89
CA PHE A 616 3.29 -6.66 -0.54
C PHE A 616 2.50 -6.00 -1.67
N TYR A 617 1.79 -6.81 -2.43
CA TYR A 617 0.94 -6.39 -3.56
C TYR A 617 -0.53 -6.39 -3.18
N THR A 618 -1.31 -5.52 -3.82
CA THR A 618 -2.72 -5.32 -3.49
C THR A 618 -3.57 -5.28 -4.75
N HIS A 619 -4.67 -6.04 -4.72
CA HIS A 619 -5.77 -5.91 -5.65
C HIS A 619 -6.82 -4.96 -5.06
N TYR A 620 -6.90 -3.75 -5.63
CA TYR A 620 -7.94 -2.78 -5.31
C TYR A 620 -9.22 -3.12 -6.09
N HIS A 621 -10.22 -3.69 -5.42
CA HIS A 621 -11.48 -4.07 -6.09
C HIS A 621 -12.23 -2.87 -6.69
N SER A 622 -11.98 -1.66 -6.18
CA SER A 622 -12.56 -0.42 -6.69
C SER A 622 -11.93 0.06 -8.01
N TYR A 623 -10.68 -0.35 -8.32
CA TYR A 623 -9.92 0.18 -9.47
C TYR A 623 -10.49 -0.19 -10.82
N ARG A 624 -11.26 -1.27 -10.90
CA ARG A 624 -12.03 -1.65 -12.09
C ARG A 624 -13.15 -0.65 -12.44
N TYR A 625 -13.58 0.15 -11.47
CA TYR A 625 -14.62 1.17 -11.68
C TYR A 625 -14.00 2.55 -11.81
N ILE A 626 -13.11 2.92 -10.87
CA ILE A 626 -12.55 4.27 -10.76
C ILE A 626 -11.83 4.67 -12.04
N TRP A 627 -10.77 3.93 -12.41
CA TRP A 627 -9.89 4.37 -13.49
C TRP A 627 -10.55 4.28 -14.87
N PRO A 628 -11.29 3.20 -15.20
CA PRO A 628 -11.98 3.17 -16.48
C PRO A 628 -13.06 4.25 -16.60
N LEU A 629 -13.83 4.54 -15.54
CA LEU A 629 -14.82 5.61 -15.57
C LEU A 629 -14.15 6.97 -15.83
N LEU A 630 -13.04 7.26 -15.14
CA LEU A 630 -12.26 8.48 -15.34
C LEU A 630 -11.72 8.60 -16.77
N ALA A 631 -11.04 7.56 -17.26
CA ALA A 631 -10.45 7.59 -18.60
C ALA A 631 -11.51 7.78 -19.70
N LEU A 632 -12.66 7.09 -19.59
CA LEU A 632 -13.76 7.25 -20.53
C LEU A 632 -14.43 8.64 -20.42
N ALA A 633 -14.62 9.16 -19.20
CA ALA A 633 -15.16 10.49 -18.98
C ALA A 633 -14.24 11.57 -19.57
N HIS A 634 -12.94 11.52 -19.27
CA HIS A 634 -11.96 12.46 -19.82
C HIS A 634 -11.88 12.37 -21.35
N TYR A 635 -11.97 11.17 -21.93
CA TYR A 635 -12.05 10.99 -23.39
C TYR A 635 -13.25 11.73 -23.98
N VAL A 636 -14.45 11.55 -23.41
CA VAL A 636 -15.68 12.22 -23.88
C VAL A 636 -15.60 13.72 -23.65
N ASN A 637 -15.11 14.18 -22.50
CA ASN A 637 -14.98 15.59 -22.17
C ASN A 637 -14.00 16.32 -23.11
N LYS A 638 -12.94 15.63 -23.56
CA LYS A 638 -11.92 16.20 -24.44
C LYS A 638 -12.22 16.09 -25.94
N TYR A 639 -12.84 14.99 -26.38
CA TYR A 639 -13.00 14.68 -27.81
C TYR A 639 -14.45 14.49 -28.27
N GLY A 640 -15.43 14.52 -27.36
CA GLY A 640 -16.84 14.38 -27.69
C GLY A 640 -17.44 15.61 -28.38
N ASP A 641 -18.67 15.46 -28.90
CA ASP A 641 -19.41 16.54 -29.54
C ASP A 641 -19.72 17.66 -28.53
N GLY A 642 -19.10 18.83 -28.71
CA GLY A 642 -19.20 19.96 -27.77
C GLY A 642 -18.02 20.12 -26.82
N ALA A 643 -16.90 19.42 -27.07
CA ALA A 643 -15.62 19.72 -26.43
C ALA A 643 -15.26 21.21 -26.59
N PRO A 644 -14.67 21.86 -25.55
CA PRO A 644 -14.38 23.28 -25.55
C PRO A 644 -13.39 23.73 -26.63
#